data_AF-L5KCG0-F1
#
_entry.id   AF-L5KCG0-F1
#
_cell.length_a   1.000
_cell.length_b   1.000
_cell.length_c   1.000
_cell.angle_alpha   90.00
_cell.angle_beta   90.00
_cell.angle_gamma   90.00
#
_symmetry.space_group_name_H-M   'P 1'
#
loop_
_entity.id
_entity.type
_entity.pdbx_description
1 polymer ?
#
loop_
_entity_poly.entity_id
_entity_poly.type
_entity_poly.pdbx_seq_one_letter_code
_entity_poly.pdbx_strand_id
1 'polypeptide(L)'
;MVALSLKISIGNVVKTMQFEPSTMVYDACRIIRERIPEALTGPPSDFGLFLSDDDPKKGIWLEAGKALDYYMLRNGDTMEYKKKQRPLKIRMLDGTVKTIMVDDSKTVTDMLMTICARIGITNHDEYSLVRELMEEKKEEVTGTLRKDKTLLRDEKKMEKLKQKLHTDDELNWLDHGRTLREQGVEEHETLLLRRKFFYSDQNVDSRDPVQLNLLYVQARDDILNGSHPVSFDKACEFAGFQCQIQFGPHNEQKHKAGFLDLKDFLPKEYVKQKGERKIFQAHKNCGQMSEIEAKVRYVKLARSLKTYGVSFFLVKEKMKGKNKLVPRLLGITKECVMRVDEKTKEVIQEWNLTNIKRWAASPKSFTLDFGDYQDGYYSVQTTEGEQIAQLIAGYIDIILKKKKSKDHFGLEGDEESTMLEDSVSPKKSTVLQQQYNRVGKVEHGSVALPAIMRSGASGPENFQVGSMPPAQQQITSGQMHRGHMPPLTSAQQALTGTINSSMQAVQAAQATLDDFDTLPPLGQDAASKAWRKNKMDESKHEIHSQVDAITAGTASVVNLTAGDPAETDYTAVGCAVTTISSNLTEMSRGVKLLAALLEDEGGSGRPLLQAAKGLAGAVSELLRSAQPASAEPRQNLLQAAGNVGQASGELLQQIGESDTDPHFQDMLMQLAKAVASAAAALVLKAKSVAQRTEDSGLQTQVIAAATQCALSTSQLVACTKVVAPTISSPVCQEQLVEAGRLVAKAVESCVSASQAATEDGQLLRGVGAAATAVTQALNELLQHVRAHATGAGPAGRYDQATDTILTVTENIFSSMGDAGEMVRQARILAQATSDLVNAIKADAEGESDLENSRKLLSAAKILADATAKMVEAAKGAAAHPDSEEQQQRLREAAEGLRMATNAAAQNAIKKKLVQRLEHAAKQAAASATQTIAAAQHAASTPKASAGPQPLLVQSCKAVAEQIPLLVQGVRGSQAQPDSPSAQLALIAASQSFLQARHPLPISQTRPFPPF
;
A
#
# COMPACT_ATOMS: atom_id res chain seq x y z
N MET A 1 -34.67 -39.26 -17.62
CA MET A 1 -34.79 -38.40 -16.43
C MET A 1 -33.77 -38.88 -15.41
N VAL A 2 -32.86 -38.01 -14.97
CA VAL A 2 -31.88 -38.35 -13.92
C VAL A 2 -32.61 -38.21 -12.59
N ALA A 3 -32.93 -39.33 -11.95
CA ALA A 3 -33.59 -39.33 -10.64
C ALA A 3 -32.55 -39.16 -9.53
N LEU A 4 -32.88 -38.33 -8.54
CA LEU A 4 -32.11 -38.13 -7.32
C LEU A 4 -32.53 -39.16 -6.28
N SER A 5 -31.62 -40.06 -5.89
CA SER A 5 -31.87 -41.10 -4.90
C SER A 5 -31.41 -40.66 -3.52
N LEU A 6 -32.34 -40.23 -2.67
CA LEU A 6 -32.07 -39.66 -1.34
C LEU A 6 -32.51 -40.60 -0.22
N LYS A 7 -31.78 -40.62 0.89
CA LYS A 7 -32.16 -41.35 2.11
C LYS A 7 -32.97 -40.43 3.02
N ILE A 8 -34.25 -40.71 3.19
CA ILE A 8 -35.12 -39.94 4.08
C ILE A 8 -35.12 -40.59 5.47
N SER A 9 -34.63 -39.85 6.46
CA SER A 9 -34.57 -40.23 7.87
C SER A 9 -35.75 -39.64 8.63
N ILE A 10 -36.51 -40.48 9.34
CA ILE A 10 -37.64 -40.10 10.20
C ILE A 10 -37.49 -40.84 11.53
N GLY A 11 -36.93 -40.16 12.54
CA GLY A 11 -36.60 -40.81 13.81
C GLY A 11 -35.56 -41.92 13.61
N ASN A 12 -35.95 -43.17 13.89
CA ASN A 12 -35.09 -44.35 13.70
C ASN A 12 -35.26 -45.01 12.32
N VAL A 13 -36.18 -44.52 11.48
CA VAL A 13 -36.49 -45.11 10.17
C VAL A 13 -35.72 -44.37 9.09
N VAL A 14 -34.96 -45.10 8.26
CA VAL A 14 -34.29 -44.52 7.08
C VAL A 14 -34.78 -45.24 5.82
N LYS A 15 -35.38 -44.50 4.89
CA LYS A 15 -35.93 -45.05 3.64
C LYS A 15 -35.34 -44.34 2.44
N THR A 16 -34.83 -45.09 1.47
CA THR A 16 -34.34 -44.51 0.23
C THR A 16 -35.51 -44.21 -0.71
N MET A 17 -35.58 -42.98 -1.20
CA MET A 17 -36.64 -42.48 -2.08
C MET A 17 -36.03 -41.77 -3.28
N GLN A 18 -36.69 -41.90 -4.43
CA GLN A 18 -36.29 -41.24 -5.67
C GLN A 18 -37.17 -40.02 -5.94
N PHE A 19 -36.52 -38.90 -6.22
CA PHE A 19 -37.15 -37.62 -6.55
C PHE A 19 -36.57 -37.10 -7.86
N GLU A 20 -37.30 -36.24 -8.56
CA GLU A 20 -36.70 -35.45 -9.64
C GLU A 20 -35.89 -34.29 -9.03
N PRO A 21 -34.73 -33.90 -9.61
CA PRO A 21 -33.95 -32.77 -9.11
C PRO A 21 -34.75 -31.46 -9.00
N SER A 22 -35.68 -31.24 -9.93
CA SER A 22 -36.61 -30.11 -9.97
C SER A 22 -37.81 -30.23 -9.03
N THR A 23 -37.92 -31.31 -8.24
CA THR A 23 -39.01 -31.47 -7.28
C THR A 23 -38.93 -30.37 -6.24
N MET A 24 -40.03 -29.65 -6.02
CA MET A 24 -40.11 -28.64 -4.97
C MET A 24 -40.08 -29.30 -3.60
N VAL A 25 -39.46 -28.64 -2.62
CA VAL A 25 -39.35 -29.17 -1.24
C VAL A 25 -40.73 -29.47 -0.64
N TYR A 26 -41.75 -28.64 -0.92
CA TYR A 26 -43.11 -28.92 -0.45
C TYR A 26 -43.69 -30.21 -1.06
N ASP A 27 -43.46 -30.46 -2.36
CA ASP A 27 -43.89 -31.68 -3.04
C ASP A 27 -43.11 -32.90 -2.52
N ALA A 28 -41.81 -32.75 -2.26
CA ALA A 28 -40.98 -33.78 -1.65
C ALA A 28 -41.53 -34.17 -0.26
N CYS A 29 -41.87 -33.19 0.59
CA CYS A 29 -42.54 -33.43 1.87
C CYS A 29 -43.89 -34.16 1.70
N ARG A 30 -44.70 -33.80 0.70
CA ARG A 30 -45.98 -34.47 0.42
C ARG A 30 -45.74 -35.95 0.05
N ILE A 31 -44.82 -36.21 -0.86
CA ILE A 31 -44.46 -37.57 -1.31
C ILE A 31 -43.94 -38.42 -0.14
N ILE A 32 -43.14 -37.84 0.76
CA ILE A 32 -42.65 -38.52 1.96
C ILE A 32 -43.81 -38.92 2.87
N ARG A 33 -44.77 -38.02 3.11
CA ARG A 33 -45.95 -38.29 3.94
C ARG A 33 -46.88 -39.35 3.36
N GLU A 34 -47.00 -39.40 2.03
CA GLU A 34 -47.82 -40.42 1.34
C GLU A 34 -47.16 -41.81 1.36
N ARG A 35 -45.82 -41.88 1.41
CA ARG A 35 -45.06 -43.14 1.29
C ARG A 35 -44.47 -43.68 2.59
N ILE A 36 -44.43 -42.88 3.66
CA ILE A 36 -43.88 -43.25 4.96
C ILE A 36 -44.93 -42.94 6.05
N PRO A 37 -45.56 -43.97 6.65
CA PRO A 37 -46.62 -43.76 7.64
C PRO A 37 -46.12 -43.05 8.90
N GLU A 38 -44.85 -43.21 9.27
CA GLU A 38 -44.21 -42.53 10.40
C GLU A 38 -44.14 -41.00 10.23
N ALA A 39 -44.25 -40.50 8.98
CA ALA A 39 -44.29 -39.07 8.67
C ALA A 39 -45.67 -38.42 8.95
N LEU A 40 -46.70 -39.19 9.30
CA LEU A 40 -48.06 -38.71 9.57
C LEU A 40 -48.30 -38.30 11.04
N THR A 41 -47.25 -38.22 11.85
CA THR A 41 -47.29 -37.95 13.31
C THR A 41 -47.70 -36.52 13.71
N GLY A 42 -48.14 -35.69 12.76
CA GLY A 42 -48.69 -34.35 13.01
C GLY A 42 -48.99 -33.57 11.72
N PRO A 43 -49.45 -32.31 11.83
CA PRO A 43 -49.80 -31.50 10.66
C PRO A 43 -48.56 -31.20 9.80
N PRO A 44 -48.70 -31.06 8.46
CA PRO A 44 -47.57 -30.81 7.56
C PRO A 44 -46.79 -29.53 7.88
N SER A 45 -47.46 -28.51 8.45
CA SER A 45 -46.87 -27.23 8.83
C SER A 45 -45.77 -27.35 9.89
N ASP A 46 -45.86 -28.35 10.76
CA ASP A 46 -44.97 -28.51 11.91
C ASP A 46 -43.70 -29.29 11.58
N PHE A 47 -43.61 -29.80 10.34
CA PHE A 47 -42.49 -30.61 9.86
C PHE A 47 -41.84 -29.97 8.64
N GLY A 48 -40.57 -30.29 8.43
CA GLY A 48 -39.83 -29.89 7.26
C GLY A 48 -38.70 -30.85 6.95
N LEU A 49 -38.04 -30.62 5.83
CA LEU A 49 -36.81 -31.32 5.49
C LEU A 49 -35.63 -30.56 6.07
N PHE A 50 -34.74 -31.29 6.73
CA PHE A 50 -33.55 -30.78 7.39
C PHE A 50 -32.32 -31.54 6.89
N LEU A 51 -31.28 -30.79 6.52
CA LEU A 51 -29.97 -31.33 6.18
C LEU A 51 -29.07 -31.21 7.41
N SER A 52 -28.69 -32.35 7.98
CA SER A 52 -27.74 -32.40 9.10
C SER A 52 -26.30 -32.14 8.62
N ASP A 53 -25.52 -31.47 9.46
CA ASP A 53 -24.08 -31.26 9.31
C ASP A 53 -23.38 -31.74 10.59
N ASP A 54 -22.08 -32.03 10.55
CA ASP A 54 -21.29 -32.42 11.71
C ASP A 54 -21.30 -31.32 12.79
N ASP A 55 -21.37 -30.05 12.37
CA ASP A 55 -21.63 -28.92 13.26
C ASP A 55 -23.15 -28.63 13.31
N PRO A 56 -23.82 -28.81 14.48
CA PRO A 56 -25.24 -28.52 14.64
C PRO A 56 -25.66 -27.10 14.26
N LYS A 57 -24.72 -26.14 14.20
CA LYS A 57 -24.93 -24.74 13.79
C LYS A 57 -25.06 -24.56 12.29
N LYS A 58 -24.53 -25.50 11.50
CA LYS A 58 -24.55 -25.47 10.03
C LYS A 58 -25.69 -26.27 9.43
N GLY A 59 -26.48 -26.97 10.24
CA GLY A 59 -27.64 -27.71 9.75
C GLY A 59 -28.70 -26.77 9.15
N ILE A 60 -29.26 -27.15 8.01
CA ILE A 60 -30.07 -26.28 7.15
C ILE A 60 -31.50 -26.81 7.04
N TRP A 61 -32.49 -25.96 7.29
CA TRP A 61 -33.89 -26.23 6.95
C TRP A 61 -34.16 -25.88 5.50
N LEU A 62 -34.73 -26.82 4.74
CA LEU A 62 -35.05 -26.58 3.34
C LEU A 62 -36.33 -25.74 3.20
N GLU A 63 -36.28 -24.72 2.36
CA GLU A 63 -37.38 -23.82 2.08
C GLU A 63 -38.40 -24.48 1.16
N ALA A 64 -39.67 -24.44 1.53
CA ALA A 64 -40.76 -25.11 0.79
C ALA A 64 -40.86 -24.69 -0.69
N GLY A 65 -40.50 -23.44 -1.02
CA GLY A 65 -40.57 -22.88 -2.38
C GLY A 65 -39.32 -23.09 -3.24
N LYS A 66 -38.30 -23.81 -2.74
CA LYS A 66 -37.08 -24.15 -3.49
C LYS A 66 -37.16 -25.57 -4.03
N ALA A 67 -36.45 -25.83 -5.12
CA ALA A 67 -36.25 -27.18 -5.65
C ALA A 67 -35.14 -27.91 -4.88
N LEU A 68 -35.12 -29.25 -4.94
CA LEU A 68 -34.12 -30.07 -4.26
C LEU A 68 -32.69 -29.84 -4.80
N ASP A 69 -32.54 -29.60 -6.10
CA ASP A 69 -31.25 -29.33 -6.75
C ASP A 69 -30.57 -28.03 -6.31
N TYR A 70 -31.33 -27.04 -5.85
CA TYR A 70 -30.81 -25.79 -5.28
C TYR A 70 -29.83 -26.04 -4.12
N TYR A 71 -30.05 -27.11 -3.36
CA TYR A 71 -29.22 -27.50 -2.21
C TYR A 71 -28.04 -28.40 -2.59
N MET A 72 -27.77 -28.60 -3.88
CA MET A 72 -26.65 -29.40 -4.40
C MET A 72 -26.63 -30.84 -3.89
N LEU A 73 -27.81 -31.41 -3.65
CA LEU A 73 -27.99 -32.77 -3.15
C LEU A 73 -27.51 -33.81 -4.17
N ARG A 74 -26.86 -34.86 -3.69
CA ARG A 74 -26.32 -35.97 -4.48
C ARG A 74 -27.00 -37.29 -4.15
N ASN A 75 -26.84 -38.25 -5.05
CA ASN A 75 -27.33 -39.61 -4.81
C ASN A 75 -26.66 -40.21 -3.58
N GLY A 76 -27.47 -40.67 -2.63
CA GLY A 76 -27.04 -41.26 -1.37
C GLY A 76 -27.03 -40.31 -0.17
N ASP A 77 -27.26 -39.01 -0.38
CA ASP A 77 -27.35 -38.03 0.71
C ASP A 77 -28.55 -38.31 1.60
N THR A 78 -28.41 -38.02 2.90
CA THR A 78 -29.44 -38.24 3.91
C THR A 78 -30.13 -36.93 4.27
N MET A 79 -31.46 -36.94 4.26
CA MET A 79 -32.29 -35.81 4.67
C MET A 79 -33.22 -36.24 5.79
N GLU A 80 -33.37 -35.40 6.81
CA GLU A 80 -34.24 -35.65 7.95
C GLU A 80 -35.61 -35.01 7.74
N TYR A 81 -36.68 -35.80 7.85
CA TYR A 81 -38.04 -35.25 8.00
C TYR A 81 -38.28 -34.99 9.48
N LYS A 82 -37.99 -33.75 9.89
CA LYS A 82 -37.86 -33.36 11.30
C LYS A 82 -38.97 -32.39 11.71
N LYS A 83 -39.39 -32.48 12.97
CA LYS A 83 -40.32 -31.52 13.58
C LYS A 83 -39.61 -30.19 13.77
N LYS A 84 -40.20 -29.11 13.27
CA LYS A 84 -39.68 -27.73 13.33
C LYS A 84 -39.82 -27.10 14.70
N GLN A 85 -40.86 -27.50 15.45
CA GLN A 85 -41.17 -26.94 16.76
C GLN A 85 -40.18 -27.42 17.82
N ARG A 86 -39.41 -26.50 18.40
CA ARG A 86 -38.51 -26.73 19.53
C ARG A 86 -38.95 -25.94 20.77
N PRO A 87 -38.72 -26.44 21.99
CA PRO A 87 -38.94 -25.65 23.20
C PRO A 87 -37.86 -24.57 23.32
N LEU A 88 -38.27 -23.36 23.73
CA LEU A 88 -37.38 -22.26 24.06
C LEU A 88 -37.75 -21.69 25.43
N LYS A 89 -36.77 -21.60 26.34
CA LYS A 89 -36.95 -20.99 27.65
C LYS A 89 -36.68 -19.49 27.55
N ILE A 90 -37.64 -18.68 27.96
CA ILE A 90 -37.55 -17.22 27.94
C ILE A 90 -37.76 -16.69 29.36
N ARG A 91 -36.79 -15.93 29.86
CA ARG A 91 -36.91 -15.15 31.08
C ARG A 91 -37.59 -13.81 30.76
N MET A 92 -38.65 -13.51 31.49
CA MET A 92 -39.40 -12.27 31.43
C MET A 92 -38.75 -11.18 32.30
N LEU A 93 -39.18 -9.93 32.12
CA LEU A 93 -38.71 -8.78 32.89
C LEU A 93 -39.05 -8.84 34.40
N ASP A 94 -40.06 -9.63 34.78
CA ASP A 94 -40.42 -9.87 36.19
C ASP A 94 -39.58 -11.00 36.83
N GLY A 95 -38.63 -11.58 36.10
CA GLY A 95 -37.78 -12.68 36.52
C GLY A 95 -38.37 -14.08 36.31
N THR A 96 -39.62 -14.21 35.85
CA THR A 96 -40.24 -15.52 35.58
C THR A 96 -39.69 -16.15 34.30
N VAL A 97 -39.52 -17.48 34.29
CA VAL A 97 -39.07 -18.23 33.09
C VAL A 97 -40.25 -19.00 32.50
N LYS A 98 -40.61 -18.72 31.24
CA LYS A 98 -41.64 -19.47 30.49
C LYS A 98 -41.01 -20.28 29.37
N THR A 99 -41.52 -21.49 29.14
CA THR A 99 -41.13 -22.32 28.00
C THR A 99 -42.16 -22.17 26.88
N ILE A 100 -41.72 -21.70 25.71
CA ILE A 100 -42.57 -21.45 24.54
C ILE A 100 -42.10 -22.33 23.38
N MET A 101 -43.04 -22.97 22.68
CA MET A 101 -42.74 -23.71 21.45
C MET A 101 -42.54 -22.72 20.30
N VAL A 102 -41.40 -22.81 19.63
CA VAL A 102 -40.99 -21.93 18.54
C VAL A 102 -40.48 -22.74 17.35
N ASP A 103 -40.63 -22.20 16.15
CA ASP A 103 -40.16 -22.85 14.92
C ASP A 103 -38.65 -22.62 14.72
N ASP A 104 -37.85 -23.68 14.72
CA ASP A 104 -36.38 -23.66 14.57
C ASP A 104 -35.92 -23.20 13.17
N SER A 105 -36.80 -23.26 12.17
CA SER A 105 -36.50 -22.78 10.81
C SER A 105 -36.70 -21.28 10.64
N LYS A 106 -37.31 -20.61 11.63
CA LYS A 106 -37.61 -19.18 11.57
C LYS A 106 -36.48 -18.33 12.13
N THR A 107 -36.38 -17.11 11.61
CA THR A 107 -35.45 -16.10 12.12
C THR A 107 -35.90 -15.60 13.49
N VAL A 108 -34.98 -15.04 14.26
CA VAL A 108 -35.28 -14.47 15.58
C VAL A 108 -36.41 -13.43 15.50
N THR A 109 -36.49 -12.63 14.44
CA THR A 109 -37.59 -11.66 14.22
C THR A 109 -38.96 -12.33 14.16
N ASP A 110 -39.10 -13.38 13.35
CA ASP A 110 -40.35 -14.11 13.17
C ASP A 110 -40.77 -14.83 14.47
N MET A 111 -39.78 -15.36 15.20
CA MET A 111 -39.99 -15.98 16.49
C MET A 111 -40.46 -14.95 17.53
N LEU A 112 -39.88 -13.75 17.53
CA LEU A 112 -40.22 -12.68 18.46
C LEU A 112 -41.68 -12.26 18.33
N MET A 113 -42.22 -12.17 17.10
CA MET A 113 -43.65 -11.91 16.88
C MET A 113 -44.53 -12.94 17.58
N THR A 114 -44.18 -14.22 17.45
CA THR A 114 -44.93 -15.33 18.08
C THR A 114 -44.82 -15.31 19.61
N ILE A 115 -43.61 -15.02 20.12
CA ILE A 115 -43.31 -14.92 21.55
C ILE A 115 -44.11 -13.75 22.16
N CYS A 116 -44.00 -12.56 21.59
CA CYS A 116 -44.70 -11.36 22.06
C CYS A 116 -46.23 -11.52 22.02
N ALA A 117 -46.78 -12.11 20.95
CA ALA A 117 -48.22 -12.37 20.84
C ALA A 117 -48.73 -13.31 21.94
N ARG A 118 -47.98 -14.38 22.28
CA ARG A 118 -48.36 -15.31 23.37
C ARG A 118 -48.21 -14.71 24.76
N ILE A 119 -47.36 -13.71 24.93
CA ILE A 119 -47.13 -13.03 26.21
C ILE A 119 -48.11 -11.86 26.39
N GLY A 120 -48.71 -11.35 25.30
CA GLY A 120 -49.58 -10.17 25.32
C GLY A 120 -48.85 -8.84 25.12
N ILE A 121 -47.66 -8.86 24.49
CA ILE A 121 -46.92 -7.65 24.13
C ILE A 121 -47.32 -7.24 22.71
N THR A 122 -48.03 -6.12 22.58
CA THR A 122 -48.51 -5.60 21.29
C THR A 122 -47.40 -5.01 20.42
N ASN A 123 -46.33 -4.51 21.04
CA ASN A 123 -45.27 -3.75 20.36
C ASN A 123 -43.98 -4.58 20.18
N HIS A 124 -44.08 -5.70 19.45
CA HIS A 124 -42.96 -6.65 19.30
C HIS A 124 -41.71 -6.05 18.63
N ASP A 125 -41.86 -5.04 17.77
CA ASP A 125 -40.74 -4.37 17.06
C ASP A 125 -39.78 -3.64 18.02
N GLU A 126 -40.16 -3.40 19.28
CA GLU A 126 -39.32 -2.74 20.27
C GLU A 126 -38.52 -3.71 21.16
N TYR A 127 -38.83 -4.99 21.11
CA TYR A 127 -38.22 -6.01 21.95
C TYR A 127 -37.18 -6.82 21.17
N SER A 128 -36.31 -7.50 21.91
CA SER A 128 -35.36 -8.45 21.35
C SER A 128 -34.93 -9.46 22.42
N LEU A 129 -34.15 -10.46 22.01
CA LEU A 129 -33.65 -11.53 22.85
C LEU A 129 -32.15 -11.34 23.11
N VAL A 130 -31.77 -11.48 24.37
CA VAL A 130 -30.38 -11.46 24.84
C VAL A 130 -30.01 -12.85 25.33
N ARG A 131 -28.82 -13.31 24.96
CA ARG A 131 -28.25 -14.55 25.48
C ARG A 131 -27.55 -14.29 26.81
N GLU A 132 -28.07 -14.87 27.88
CA GLU A 132 -27.40 -14.84 29.18
C GLU A 132 -26.29 -15.91 29.20
N LEU A 133 -25.03 -15.49 29.07
CA LEU A 133 -23.91 -16.36 29.40
C LEU A 133 -23.71 -16.28 30.92
N MET A 134 -23.89 -17.39 31.65
CA MET A 134 -23.42 -17.46 33.04
C MET A 134 -21.90 -17.25 33.02
N GLU A 135 -21.39 -16.29 33.79
CA GLU A 135 -19.94 -16.06 33.91
C GLU A 135 -19.27 -17.34 34.44
N GLU A 136 -18.75 -18.18 33.55
CA GLU A 136 -17.68 -19.09 33.92
C GLU A 136 -16.47 -18.21 34.26
N LYS A 137 -16.01 -18.32 35.51
CA LYS A 137 -14.78 -17.71 36.00
C LYS A 137 -13.66 -18.01 35.01
N LYS A 138 -13.28 -17.01 34.20
CA LYS A 138 -12.11 -17.11 33.33
C LYS A 138 -10.86 -17.31 34.18
N GLU A 139 -10.34 -18.53 34.21
CA GLU A 139 -8.97 -18.79 34.63
C GLU A 139 -8.01 -18.07 33.67
N GLU A 140 -7.10 -17.28 34.23
CA GLU A 140 -6.08 -16.54 33.49
C GLU A 140 -5.06 -17.50 32.86
N VAL A 141 -5.19 -17.79 31.57
CA VAL A 141 -4.12 -18.45 30.79
C VAL A 141 -3.08 -17.41 30.38
N THR A 142 -1.91 -17.51 30.99
CA THR A 142 -0.72 -16.67 30.70
C THR A 142 0.07 -17.23 29.52
N GLY A 143 -0.30 -16.84 28.30
CA GLY A 143 0.48 -17.13 27.08
C GLY A 143 1.52 -16.04 26.78
N THR A 144 2.81 -16.38 26.85
CA THR A 144 3.94 -15.48 26.58
C THR A 144 4.37 -15.53 25.11
N LEU A 145 3.90 -14.57 24.28
CA LEU A 145 4.51 -14.28 22.99
C LEU A 145 4.71 -12.77 22.83
N ARG A 146 5.96 -12.37 22.56
CA ARG A 146 6.41 -10.98 22.46
C ARG A 146 5.78 -10.31 21.22
N LYS A 147 4.74 -9.49 21.44
CA LYS A 147 4.22 -8.49 20.50
C LYS A 147 4.37 -7.08 21.06
N ASP A 148 4.54 -6.11 20.18
CA ASP A 148 4.99 -4.73 20.43
C ASP A 148 4.37 -4.02 21.64
N LYS A 149 5.24 -3.49 22.50
CA LYS A 149 4.94 -3.01 23.87
C LYS A 149 4.05 -1.76 23.95
N THR A 150 3.86 -1.00 22.88
CA THR A 150 3.19 0.31 22.93
C THR A 150 1.67 0.24 22.72
N LEU A 151 1.18 -0.67 21.87
CA LEU A 151 -0.27 -0.82 21.60
C LEU A 151 -1.02 -1.55 22.74
N LEU A 152 -0.36 -2.50 23.41
CA LEU A 152 -0.89 -3.29 24.52
C LEU A 152 -1.31 -2.46 25.75
N ARG A 153 -0.66 -1.31 25.98
CA ARG A 153 -0.96 -0.47 27.15
C ARG A 153 -2.29 0.26 27.00
N ASP A 154 -2.62 0.70 25.79
CA ASP A 154 -3.86 1.42 25.49
C ASP A 154 -5.05 0.47 25.33
N GLU A 155 -4.84 -0.77 24.86
CA GLU A 155 -5.86 -1.83 24.87
C GLU A 155 -6.24 -2.22 26.30
N LYS A 156 -5.27 -2.53 27.17
CA LYS A 156 -5.56 -2.84 28.59
C LYS A 156 -6.22 -1.70 29.34
N LYS A 157 -5.90 -0.45 28.98
CA LYS A 157 -6.54 0.74 29.58
C LYS A 157 -7.99 0.89 29.09
N MET A 158 -8.27 0.56 27.84
CA MET A 158 -9.64 0.51 27.31
C MET A 158 -10.45 -0.63 27.89
N GLU A 159 -9.88 -1.83 28.02
CA GLU A 159 -10.56 -2.96 28.67
C GLU A 159 -11.00 -2.55 30.08
N LYS A 160 -10.11 -1.89 30.83
CA LYS A 160 -10.40 -1.33 32.15
C LYS A 160 -11.38 -0.16 32.14
N LEU A 161 -11.54 0.54 31.01
CA LEU A 161 -12.48 1.65 30.88
C LEU A 161 -13.87 1.12 30.49
N LYS A 162 -13.93 0.18 29.55
CA LYS A 162 -15.09 -0.63 29.17
C LYS A 162 -15.68 -1.36 30.37
N GLN A 163 -14.85 -2.06 31.16
CA GLN A 163 -15.27 -2.68 32.43
C GLN A 163 -15.82 -1.69 33.47
N LYS A 164 -15.46 -0.40 33.40
CA LYS A 164 -15.91 0.63 34.36
C LYS A 164 -17.17 1.38 33.90
N LEU A 165 -17.30 1.62 32.59
CA LEU A 165 -18.37 2.42 32.00
C LEU A 165 -19.59 1.62 31.61
N HIS A 166 -19.54 0.28 31.65
CA HIS A 166 -20.74 -0.57 31.67
C HIS A 166 -21.75 -0.10 30.61
N THR A 167 -21.27 0.01 29.36
CA THR A 167 -22.08 0.38 28.19
C THR A 167 -22.93 -0.82 27.77
N ASP A 168 -23.82 -0.67 26.78
CA ASP A 168 -24.69 -1.76 26.29
C ASP A 168 -23.89 -3.01 25.79
N ASP A 169 -22.56 -2.89 25.73
CA ASP A 169 -21.50 -3.88 25.54
C ASP A 169 -21.63 -5.22 26.32
N GLU A 170 -22.37 -5.29 27.44
CA GLU A 170 -22.55 -6.57 28.19
C GLU A 170 -23.75 -7.40 27.71
N LEU A 171 -24.59 -6.86 26.82
CA LEU A 171 -25.79 -7.53 26.33
C LEU A 171 -25.50 -8.24 25.01
N ASN A 172 -25.39 -9.56 25.06
CA ASN A 172 -25.31 -10.43 23.88
C ASN A 172 -26.66 -10.50 23.16
N TRP A 173 -27.02 -9.42 22.47
CA TRP A 173 -28.19 -9.40 21.60
C TRP A 173 -28.05 -10.42 20.47
N LEU A 174 -29.13 -11.14 20.20
CA LEU A 174 -29.20 -12.01 19.04
C LEU A 174 -29.43 -11.21 17.75
N ASP A 175 -28.86 -11.70 16.66
CA ASP A 175 -29.11 -11.23 15.31
C ASP A 175 -30.54 -11.59 14.89
N HIS A 176 -31.26 -10.58 14.44
CA HIS A 176 -32.68 -10.64 14.09
C HIS A 176 -32.90 -11.31 12.72
N GLY A 177 -31.89 -11.25 11.83
CA GLY A 177 -31.95 -11.80 10.48
C GLY A 177 -31.57 -13.27 10.39
N ARG A 178 -31.07 -13.86 11.47
CA ARG A 178 -30.60 -15.26 11.52
C ARG A 178 -31.49 -16.13 12.41
N THR A 179 -31.38 -17.44 12.24
CA THR A 179 -32.08 -18.42 13.11
C THR A 179 -31.35 -18.57 14.45
N LEU A 180 -32.00 -19.16 15.46
CA LEU A 180 -31.33 -19.49 16.74
C LEU A 180 -30.20 -20.51 16.56
N ARG A 181 -30.39 -21.49 15.67
CA ARG A 181 -29.42 -22.56 15.40
C ARG A 181 -28.11 -22.03 14.84
N GLU A 182 -28.20 -21.17 13.84
CA GLU A 182 -27.05 -20.53 13.19
C GLU A 182 -26.22 -19.65 14.12
N GLN A 183 -26.85 -19.14 15.18
CA GLN A 183 -26.23 -18.34 16.23
C GLN A 183 -25.71 -19.20 17.39
N GLY A 184 -25.84 -20.52 17.30
CA GLY A 184 -25.38 -21.48 18.29
C GLY A 184 -26.12 -21.41 19.62
N VAL A 185 -27.41 -21.10 19.59
CA VAL A 185 -28.29 -21.13 20.78
C VAL A 185 -28.91 -22.53 20.91
N GLU A 186 -28.52 -23.25 21.96
CA GLU A 186 -28.98 -24.61 22.21
C GLU A 186 -30.39 -24.66 22.82
N GLU A 187 -31.05 -25.82 22.77
CA GLU A 187 -32.46 -25.98 23.21
C GLU A 187 -32.65 -25.82 24.72
N HIS A 188 -31.58 -26.07 25.50
CA HIS A 188 -31.63 -26.03 26.94
C HIS A 188 -31.38 -24.62 27.54
N GLU A 189 -30.84 -23.70 26.73
CA GLU A 189 -30.48 -22.34 27.11
C GLU A 189 -31.71 -21.46 27.40
N THR A 190 -31.53 -20.46 28.27
CA THR A 190 -32.56 -19.47 28.59
C THR A 190 -32.18 -18.12 27.99
N LEU A 191 -33.09 -17.52 27.24
CA LEU A 191 -32.92 -16.18 26.67
C LEU A 191 -33.68 -15.15 27.49
N LEU A 192 -33.14 -13.94 27.61
CA LEU A 192 -33.81 -12.82 28.28
C LEU A 192 -34.56 -11.97 27.25
N LEU A 193 -35.86 -11.76 27.46
CA LEU A 193 -36.65 -10.82 26.67
C LEU A 193 -36.45 -9.41 27.22
N ARG A 194 -35.82 -8.54 26.44
CA ARG A 194 -35.55 -7.14 26.83
C ARG A 194 -35.92 -6.18 25.72
N ARG A 195 -36.32 -4.97 26.09
CA ARG A 195 -36.62 -3.90 25.14
C ARG A 195 -35.31 -3.37 24.54
N LYS A 196 -35.19 -3.36 23.21
CA LYS A 196 -34.02 -2.90 22.45
C LYS A 196 -34.25 -1.53 21.81
N PHE A 197 -35.46 -1.25 21.32
CA PHE A 197 -35.79 0.02 20.68
C PHE A 197 -36.79 0.82 21.52
N PHE A 198 -36.51 2.11 21.72
CA PHE A 198 -37.35 3.03 22.49
C PHE A 198 -38.07 4.00 21.54
N TYR A 199 -39.21 3.60 20.98
CA TYR A 199 -39.95 4.40 20.00
C TYR A 199 -41.24 5.02 20.59
N SER A 200 -42.01 4.25 21.37
CA SER A 200 -43.39 4.55 21.78
C SER A 200 -43.53 4.76 23.31
N ASP A 201 -43.01 5.87 23.85
CA ASP A 201 -42.90 6.08 25.31
C ASP A 201 -43.92 7.08 25.91
N GLN A 202 -45.10 7.24 25.29
CA GLN A 202 -45.80 8.52 25.42
C GLN A 202 -46.56 8.80 26.72
N ASN A 203 -46.91 7.85 27.61
CA ASN A 203 -47.58 8.19 28.88
C ASN A 203 -47.06 7.38 30.09
N VAL A 204 -46.61 8.06 31.15
CA VAL A 204 -46.44 7.47 32.51
C VAL A 204 -47.71 7.75 33.28
N ASP A 205 -48.59 6.76 33.38
CA ASP A 205 -49.82 6.91 34.14
C ASP A 205 -49.60 6.50 35.60
N SER A 206 -49.80 7.43 36.54
CA SER A 206 -49.77 7.14 37.97
C SER A 206 -50.94 6.28 38.44
N ARG A 207 -51.94 6.04 37.57
CA ARG A 207 -53.13 5.22 37.85
C ARG A 207 -52.84 3.71 37.77
N ASP A 208 -51.73 3.29 37.15
CA ASP A 208 -51.27 1.89 37.13
C ASP A 208 -49.95 1.73 37.92
N PRO A 209 -50.01 1.35 39.21
CA PRO A 209 -48.81 1.15 40.03
C PRO A 209 -47.95 -0.04 39.59
N VAL A 210 -48.50 -1.01 38.85
CA VAL A 210 -47.74 -2.17 38.35
C VAL A 210 -46.89 -1.76 37.15
N GLN A 211 -47.48 -1.08 36.18
CA GLN A 211 -46.77 -0.55 35.02
C GLN A 211 -45.70 0.48 35.43
N LEU A 212 -46.03 1.37 36.37
CA LEU A 212 -45.08 2.34 36.91
C LEU A 212 -43.90 1.65 37.62
N ASN A 213 -44.16 0.57 38.35
CA ASN A 213 -43.10 -0.20 39.03
C ASN A 213 -42.17 -0.87 38.01
N LEU A 214 -42.70 -1.44 36.92
CA LEU A 214 -41.89 -2.02 35.85
C LEU A 214 -41.00 -0.96 35.18
N LEU A 215 -41.54 0.22 34.87
CA LEU A 215 -40.77 1.35 34.32
C LEU A 215 -39.68 1.83 35.27
N TYR A 216 -39.98 1.90 36.58
CA TYR A 216 -38.99 2.26 37.60
C TYR A 216 -37.86 1.23 37.68
N VAL A 217 -38.18 -0.06 37.78
CA VAL A 217 -37.17 -1.13 37.88
C VAL A 217 -36.27 -1.11 36.65
N GLN A 218 -36.84 -1.00 35.45
CA GLN A 218 -36.05 -0.91 34.22
C GLN A 218 -35.13 0.32 34.21
N ALA A 219 -35.66 1.52 34.47
CA ALA A 219 -34.86 2.74 34.47
C ALA A 219 -33.77 2.71 35.54
N ARG A 220 -34.06 2.16 36.73
CA ARG A 220 -33.09 1.98 37.80
C ARG A 220 -31.98 1.04 37.36
N ASP A 221 -32.34 -0.12 36.82
CA ASP A 221 -31.37 -1.12 36.42
C ASP A 221 -30.49 -0.61 35.28
N ASP A 222 -31.07 0.08 34.29
CA ASP A 222 -30.35 0.76 33.19
C ASP A 222 -29.36 1.83 33.70
N ILE A 223 -29.70 2.55 34.79
CA ILE A 223 -28.77 3.50 35.40
C ILE A 223 -27.65 2.76 36.17
N LEU A 224 -28.01 1.79 37.03
CA LEU A 224 -27.04 1.07 37.86
C LEU A 224 -26.05 0.23 37.05
N ASN A 225 -26.54 -0.40 35.98
CA ASN A 225 -25.74 -1.20 35.05
C ASN A 225 -25.01 -0.35 34.01
N GLY A 226 -25.14 0.98 34.01
CA GLY A 226 -24.44 1.91 33.12
C GLY A 226 -25.00 2.05 31.69
N SER A 227 -25.98 1.25 31.28
CA SER A 227 -26.64 1.36 29.96
C SER A 227 -27.25 2.75 29.74
N HIS A 228 -27.67 3.44 30.81
CA HIS A 228 -28.09 4.84 30.82
C HIS A 228 -27.05 5.71 31.54
N PRO A 229 -26.08 6.30 30.80
CA PRO A 229 -25.10 7.21 31.35
C PRO A 229 -25.75 8.47 31.93
N VAL A 230 -25.46 8.71 33.21
CA VAL A 230 -25.89 9.90 33.95
C VAL A 230 -24.69 10.58 34.60
N SER A 231 -24.76 11.88 34.85
CA SER A 231 -23.72 12.58 35.61
C SER A 231 -23.71 12.16 37.08
N PHE A 232 -22.60 12.38 37.78
CA PHE A 232 -22.47 12.03 39.20
C PHE A 232 -23.55 12.71 40.08
N ASP A 233 -23.87 13.97 39.79
CA ASP A 233 -24.90 14.70 40.52
C ASP A 233 -26.29 14.08 40.32
N LYS A 234 -26.62 13.67 39.08
CA LYS A 234 -27.87 12.97 38.78
C LYS A 234 -27.91 11.56 39.37
N ALA A 235 -26.80 10.83 39.35
CA ALA A 235 -26.71 9.54 40.03
C ALA A 235 -27.02 9.66 41.53
N CYS A 236 -26.55 10.73 42.19
CA CYS A 236 -26.88 10.99 43.60
C CYS A 236 -28.36 11.33 43.81
N GLU A 237 -29.00 12.08 42.90
CA GLU A 237 -30.45 12.35 42.95
C GLU A 237 -31.26 11.05 42.80
N PHE A 238 -30.91 10.19 41.83
CA PHE A 238 -31.55 8.88 41.65
C PHE A 238 -31.39 7.98 42.86
N ALA A 239 -30.18 7.90 43.42
CA ALA A 239 -29.92 7.16 44.65
C ALA A 239 -30.77 7.70 45.83
N GLY A 240 -30.98 9.02 45.91
CA GLY A 240 -31.86 9.64 46.90
C GLY A 240 -33.32 9.20 46.77
N PHE A 241 -33.85 9.16 45.54
CA PHE A 241 -35.19 8.61 45.27
C PHE A 241 -35.26 7.10 45.55
N GLN A 242 -34.21 6.34 45.23
CA GLN A 242 -34.14 4.91 45.54
C GLN A 242 -34.13 4.65 47.06
N CYS A 243 -33.44 5.48 47.84
CA CYS A 243 -33.51 5.45 49.31
C CYS A 243 -34.93 5.74 49.83
N GLN A 244 -35.64 6.71 49.23
CA GLN A 244 -37.03 7.00 49.57
C GLN A 244 -37.95 5.80 49.27
N ILE A 245 -37.71 5.10 48.17
CA ILE A 245 -38.49 3.92 47.75
C ILE A 245 -38.22 2.72 48.66
N GLN A 246 -36.96 2.45 49.02
CA GLN A 246 -36.59 1.27 49.82
C GLN A 246 -36.75 1.47 51.33
N PHE A 247 -36.52 2.68 51.85
CA PHE A 247 -36.47 2.95 53.29
C PHE A 247 -37.52 3.95 53.78
N GLY A 248 -38.31 4.54 52.88
CA GLY A 248 -39.27 5.60 53.23
C GLY A 248 -38.58 6.94 53.56
N PRO A 249 -39.27 7.85 54.29
CA PRO A 249 -38.75 9.17 54.64
C PRO A 249 -37.40 9.16 55.37
N HIS A 250 -36.57 10.15 55.09
CA HIS A 250 -35.23 10.23 55.67
C HIS A 250 -35.24 10.43 57.20
N ASN A 251 -34.54 9.55 57.92
CA ASN A 251 -34.32 9.65 59.36
C ASN A 251 -32.82 9.77 59.67
N GLU A 252 -32.40 10.93 60.17
CA GLU A 252 -31.00 11.25 60.48
C GLU A 252 -30.38 10.36 61.56
N GLN A 253 -31.19 9.74 62.41
CA GLN A 253 -30.70 8.83 63.45
C GLN A 253 -30.32 7.45 62.89
N LYS A 254 -30.99 7.01 61.83
CA LYS A 254 -30.81 5.70 61.18
C LYS A 254 -29.86 5.78 59.97
N HIS A 255 -30.04 6.80 59.13
CA HIS A 255 -29.30 6.98 57.88
C HIS A 255 -28.00 7.75 58.12
N LYS A 256 -27.04 7.09 58.79
CA LYS A 256 -25.70 7.63 59.08
C LYS A 256 -24.67 7.15 58.06
N ALA A 257 -23.49 7.76 58.06
CA ALA A 257 -22.39 7.35 57.18
C ALA A 257 -22.03 5.86 57.37
N GLY A 258 -21.91 5.12 56.28
CA GLY A 258 -21.70 3.67 56.26
C GLY A 258 -22.98 2.82 56.35
N PHE A 259 -24.16 3.44 56.26
CA PHE A 259 -25.45 2.73 56.26
C PHE A 259 -25.76 2.12 54.88
N LEU A 260 -25.39 2.79 53.79
CA LEU A 260 -25.66 2.33 52.43
C LEU A 260 -24.47 1.56 51.85
N ASP A 261 -24.73 0.40 51.22
CA ASP A 261 -23.78 -0.16 50.25
C ASP A 261 -23.93 0.58 48.92
N LEU A 262 -22.97 1.46 48.62
CA LEU A 262 -23.01 2.31 47.43
C LEU A 262 -23.06 1.52 46.11
N LYS A 263 -22.71 0.23 46.10
CA LYS A 263 -22.76 -0.62 44.91
C LYS A 263 -24.18 -0.86 44.41
N ASP A 264 -25.18 -0.83 45.29
CA ASP A 264 -26.58 -1.10 44.96
C ASP A 264 -27.34 0.18 44.56
N PHE A 265 -26.72 1.35 44.75
CA PHE A 265 -27.35 2.67 44.56
C PHE A 265 -26.64 3.54 43.52
N LEU A 266 -25.39 3.23 43.18
CA LEU A 266 -24.61 3.99 42.20
C LEU A 266 -23.98 3.08 41.14
N PRO A 267 -23.83 3.57 39.91
CA PRO A 267 -23.00 2.93 38.90
C PRO A 267 -21.57 2.67 39.41
N LYS A 268 -20.96 1.58 38.95
CA LYS A 268 -19.59 1.15 39.35
C LYS A 268 -18.54 2.26 39.21
N GLU A 269 -18.70 3.16 38.24
CA GLU A 269 -17.82 4.33 38.04
C GLU A 269 -17.87 5.37 39.18
N TYR A 270 -19.00 5.47 39.88
CA TYR A 270 -19.24 6.48 40.92
C TYR A 270 -19.08 5.97 42.35
N VAL A 271 -19.07 4.65 42.58
CA VAL A 271 -18.90 4.03 43.91
C VAL A 271 -17.63 4.51 44.63
N LYS A 272 -16.55 4.83 43.88
CA LYS A 272 -15.29 5.32 44.46
C LYS A 272 -15.32 6.79 44.87
N GLN A 273 -16.31 7.55 44.40
CA GLN A 273 -16.51 8.93 44.81
C GLN A 273 -17.24 8.91 46.16
N LYS A 274 -16.79 9.70 47.15
CA LYS A 274 -17.43 9.77 48.48
C LYS A 274 -18.82 10.46 48.40
N GLY A 275 -19.77 9.82 47.73
CA GLY A 275 -21.07 10.37 47.35
C GLY A 275 -22.19 10.15 48.38
N GLU A 276 -22.00 9.29 49.37
CA GLU A 276 -23.04 8.92 50.36
C GLU A 276 -23.68 10.15 51.05
N ARG A 277 -22.88 11.17 51.37
CA ARG A 277 -23.39 12.43 51.95
C ARG A 277 -24.32 13.19 51.00
N LYS A 278 -24.03 13.20 49.70
CA LYS A 278 -24.90 13.82 48.68
C LYS A 278 -26.19 13.01 48.52
N ILE A 279 -26.12 11.69 48.57
CA ILE A 279 -27.28 10.80 48.51
C ILE A 279 -28.21 11.07 49.69
N PHE A 280 -27.70 11.15 50.92
CA PHE A 280 -28.52 11.48 52.09
C PHE A 280 -29.10 12.89 52.04
N GLN A 281 -28.37 13.86 51.49
CA GLN A 281 -28.94 15.19 51.25
C GLN A 281 -30.10 15.13 50.24
N ALA A 282 -29.96 14.37 49.15
CA ALA A 282 -31.04 14.15 48.19
C ALA A 282 -32.24 13.40 48.80
N HIS A 283 -31.98 12.41 49.65
CA HIS A 283 -33.01 11.68 50.41
C HIS A 283 -33.75 12.61 51.38
N LYS A 284 -33.03 13.50 52.08
CA LYS A 284 -33.64 14.53 52.93
C LYS A 284 -34.50 15.51 52.12
N ASN A 285 -34.07 15.87 50.91
CA ASN A 285 -34.84 16.72 50.01
C ASN A 285 -36.15 16.06 49.51
N CYS A 286 -36.28 14.73 49.60
CA CYS A 286 -37.52 14.01 49.28
C CYS A 286 -38.61 14.19 50.36
N GLY A 287 -38.24 14.54 51.59
CA GLY A 287 -39.18 14.78 52.69
C GLY A 287 -40.11 13.59 52.96
N GLN A 288 -41.41 13.86 53.03
CA GLN A 288 -42.47 12.87 53.30
C GLN A 288 -43.13 12.32 52.02
N MET A 289 -42.40 12.31 50.90
CA MET A 289 -42.90 11.83 49.62
C MET A 289 -43.25 10.34 49.67
N SER A 290 -44.38 9.94 49.10
CA SER A 290 -44.81 8.54 49.03
C SER A 290 -43.93 7.72 48.08
N GLU A 291 -43.93 6.39 48.23
CA GLU A 291 -43.19 5.48 47.33
C GLU A 291 -43.62 5.66 45.87
N ILE A 292 -44.94 5.78 45.62
CA ILE A 292 -45.50 5.95 44.27
C ILE A 292 -45.02 7.27 43.67
N GLU A 293 -45.08 8.37 44.43
CA GLU A 293 -44.61 9.67 43.94
C GLU A 293 -43.09 9.68 43.71
N ALA A 294 -42.31 8.98 44.55
CA ALA A 294 -40.89 8.79 44.35
C ALA A 294 -40.58 8.04 43.04
N LYS A 295 -41.32 6.96 42.73
CA LYS A 295 -41.21 6.23 41.46
C LYS A 295 -41.58 7.11 40.26
N VAL A 296 -42.65 7.90 40.35
CA VAL A 296 -43.02 8.86 39.29
C VAL A 296 -41.91 9.88 39.05
N ARG A 297 -41.34 10.46 40.11
CA ARG A 297 -40.23 11.43 39.98
C ARG A 297 -38.97 10.79 39.43
N TYR A 298 -38.66 9.55 39.83
CA TYR A 298 -37.53 8.80 39.29
C TYR A 298 -37.66 8.63 37.77
N VAL A 299 -38.79 8.07 37.30
CA VAL A 299 -39.02 7.82 35.88
C VAL A 299 -39.09 9.13 35.08
N LYS A 300 -39.74 10.17 35.60
CA LYS A 300 -39.76 11.51 34.97
C LYS A 300 -38.37 12.12 34.86
N LEU A 301 -37.55 12.01 35.91
CA LEU A 301 -36.18 12.52 35.88
C LEU A 301 -35.34 11.75 34.86
N ALA A 302 -35.42 10.41 34.84
CA ALA A 302 -34.72 9.59 33.85
C ALA A 302 -35.07 10.04 32.43
N ARG A 303 -36.37 10.16 32.11
CA ARG A 303 -36.87 10.60 30.81
C ARG A 303 -36.51 12.03 30.42
N SER A 304 -36.29 12.91 31.41
CA SER A 304 -35.91 14.30 31.14
C SER A 304 -34.47 14.44 30.63
N LEU A 305 -33.63 13.42 30.84
CA LEU A 305 -32.25 13.43 30.38
C LEU A 305 -32.18 13.10 28.89
N LYS A 306 -31.37 13.87 28.15
CA LYS A 306 -31.12 13.62 26.72
C LYS A 306 -30.49 12.25 26.43
N THR A 307 -29.94 11.59 27.46
CA THR A 307 -29.34 10.28 27.40
C THR A 307 -30.36 9.13 27.55
N TYR A 308 -31.63 9.44 27.83
CA TYR A 308 -32.69 8.43 27.96
C TYR A 308 -33.11 7.87 26.60
N GLY A 309 -33.23 6.55 26.51
CA GLY A 309 -33.59 5.86 25.27
C GLY A 309 -32.52 5.94 24.18
N VAL A 310 -31.28 6.25 24.57
CA VAL A 310 -30.11 6.32 23.69
C VAL A 310 -29.22 5.12 23.94
N SER A 311 -28.89 4.36 22.90
CA SER A 311 -27.90 3.29 23.00
C SER A 311 -26.50 3.87 22.85
N PHE A 312 -25.66 3.68 23.87
CA PHE A 312 -24.30 4.22 23.90
C PHE A 312 -23.24 3.17 23.60
N PHE A 313 -22.29 3.55 22.74
CA PHE A 313 -21.12 2.75 22.39
C PHE A 313 -19.84 3.49 22.75
N LEU A 314 -18.89 2.81 23.39
CA LEU A 314 -17.57 3.38 23.68
C LEU A 314 -16.68 3.29 22.44
N VAL A 315 -16.31 4.44 21.88
CA VAL A 315 -15.50 4.53 20.65
C VAL A 315 -14.24 5.36 20.86
N LYS A 316 -13.24 5.20 19.99
CA LYS A 316 -12.07 6.09 19.95
C LYS A 316 -12.11 6.96 18.70
N GLU A 317 -12.10 8.28 18.89
CA GLU A 317 -11.95 9.22 17.78
C GLU A 317 -10.51 9.71 17.65
N LYS A 318 -10.06 9.91 16.41
CA LYS A 318 -8.79 10.59 16.14
C LYS A 318 -9.03 12.10 16.13
N MET A 319 -8.28 12.83 16.96
CA MET A 319 -8.42 14.29 17.02
C MET A 319 -7.94 14.95 15.73
N LYS A 320 -8.71 15.92 15.20
CA LYS A 320 -8.28 16.72 14.05
C LYS A 320 -6.93 17.39 14.36
N GLY A 321 -5.93 17.18 13.49
CA GLY A 321 -4.58 17.73 13.63
C GLY A 321 -3.67 17.05 14.66
N LYS A 322 -4.08 15.97 15.33
CA LYS A 322 -3.23 15.22 16.28
C LYS A 322 -3.35 13.71 16.07
N ASN A 323 -2.23 12.99 16.04
CA ASN A 323 -2.21 11.52 16.00
C ASN A 323 -2.49 10.89 17.37
N LYS A 324 -3.51 11.38 18.09
CA LYS A 324 -3.93 10.87 19.39
C LYS A 324 -5.39 10.42 19.33
N LEU A 325 -5.63 9.20 19.82
CA LEU A 325 -6.96 8.64 20.00
C LEU A 325 -7.55 9.06 21.34
N VAL A 326 -8.79 9.54 21.33
CA VAL A 326 -9.51 10.00 22.52
C VAL A 326 -10.77 9.15 22.68
N PRO A 327 -11.03 8.59 23.88
CA PRO A 327 -12.26 7.84 24.12
C PRO A 327 -13.47 8.79 24.12
N ARG A 328 -14.55 8.33 23.51
CA ARG A 328 -15.79 9.09 23.32
C ARG A 328 -16.98 8.14 23.37
N LEU A 329 -18.14 8.63 23.79
CA LEU A 329 -19.38 7.88 23.72
C LEU A 329 -20.13 8.27 22.44
N LEU A 330 -20.51 7.27 21.65
CA LEU A 330 -21.38 7.44 20.49
C LEU A 330 -22.77 6.96 20.87
N GLY A 331 -23.72 7.90 20.98
CA GLY A 331 -25.12 7.60 21.26
C GLY A 331 -25.93 7.50 19.98
N ILE A 332 -26.78 6.49 19.86
CA ILE A 332 -27.69 6.32 18.73
C ILE A 332 -29.13 6.34 19.26
N THR A 333 -29.97 7.14 18.61
CA THR A 333 -31.40 7.27 18.94
C THR A 333 -32.24 7.06 17.68
N LYS A 334 -33.56 7.07 17.84
CA LYS A 334 -34.51 7.01 16.72
C LYS A 334 -34.46 8.24 15.81
N GLU A 335 -33.91 9.37 16.25
CA GLU A 335 -33.93 10.63 15.48
C GLU A 335 -32.53 11.12 15.11
N CYS A 336 -31.52 10.82 15.93
CA CYS A 336 -30.18 11.34 15.76
C CYS A 336 -29.09 10.38 16.27
N VAL A 337 -27.88 10.60 15.78
CA VAL A 337 -26.63 10.08 16.33
C VAL A 337 -25.92 11.22 17.06
N MET A 338 -25.50 10.99 18.30
CA MET A 338 -24.87 12.00 19.14
C MET A 338 -23.46 11.58 19.58
N ARG A 339 -22.54 12.55 19.62
CA ARG A 339 -21.20 12.40 20.14
C ARG A 339 -21.14 12.99 21.54
N VAL A 340 -20.82 12.17 22.54
CA VAL A 340 -20.90 12.51 23.97
C VAL A 340 -19.54 12.34 24.64
N ASP A 341 -19.18 13.27 25.53
CA ASP A 341 -17.94 13.17 26.33
C ASP A 341 -18.00 12.03 27.34
N GLU A 342 -16.91 11.27 27.47
CA GLU A 342 -16.83 10.11 28.38
C GLU A 342 -16.86 10.51 29.86
N LYS A 343 -16.33 11.69 30.23
CA LYS A 343 -16.24 12.14 31.62
C LYS A 343 -17.39 13.02 32.04
N THR A 344 -17.69 14.06 31.26
CA THR A 344 -18.74 15.03 31.62
C THR A 344 -20.13 14.51 31.24
N LYS A 345 -20.20 13.51 30.35
CA LYS A 345 -21.43 12.99 29.77
C LYS A 345 -22.25 14.06 29.03
N GLU A 346 -21.58 15.13 28.56
CA GLU A 346 -22.20 16.21 27.78
C GLU A 346 -22.20 15.88 26.28
N VAL A 347 -23.27 16.30 25.58
CA VAL A 347 -23.40 16.14 24.13
C VAL A 347 -22.58 17.21 23.41
N ILE A 348 -21.56 16.80 22.67
CA ILE A 348 -20.63 17.68 21.94
C ILE A 348 -21.16 18.01 20.56
N GLN A 349 -21.75 17.01 19.90
CA GLN A 349 -22.29 17.15 18.54
C GLN A 349 -23.43 16.16 18.33
N GLU A 350 -24.38 16.53 17.49
CA GLU A 350 -25.56 15.75 17.16
C GLU A 350 -25.81 15.81 15.66
N TRP A 351 -26.13 14.66 15.08
CA TRP A 351 -26.43 14.49 13.66
C TRP A 351 -27.78 13.82 13.51
N ASN A 352 -28.70 14.47 12.81
CA ASN A 352 -29.99 13.86 12.50
C ASN A 352 -29.79 12.61 11.62
N LEU A 353 -30.54 11.54 11.89
CA LEU A 353 -30.49 10.29 11.13
C LEU A 353 -30.80 10.52 9.64
N THR A 354 -31.59 11.55 9.32
CA THR A 354 -31.89 11.97 7.94
C THR A 354 -30.69 12.53 7.18
N ASN A 355 -29.67 13.03 7.88
CA ASN A 355 -28.48 13.64 7.27
C ASN A 355 -27.39 12.60 7.00
N ILE A 356 -27.54 11.37 7.50
CA ILE A 356 -26.60 10.28 7.25
C ILE A 356 -26.91 9.69 5.88
N LYS A 357 -25.98 9.85 4.95
CA LYS A 357 -26.10 9.32 3.59
C LYS A 357 -25.76 7.84 3.55
N ARG A 358 -24.66 7.45 4.21
CA ARG A 358 -24.16 6.07 4.26
C ARG A 358 -23.41 5.82 5.57
N TRP A 359 -23.34 4.56 5.97
CA TRP A 359 -22.46 4.08 7.05
C TRP A 359 -21.68 2.86 6.58
N ALA A 360 -20.51 2.66 7.15
CA ALA A 360 -19.66 1.49 6.88
C ALA A 360 -19.11 0.94 8.20
N ALA A 361 -19.27 -0.36 8.39
CA ALA A 361 -18.74 -1.11 9.52
C ALA A 361 -17.55 -1.97 9.08
N SER A 362 -16.54 -2.03 9.94
CA SER A 362 -15.40 -2.93 9.86
C SER A 362 -15.18 -3.54 11.25
N PRO A 363 -14.52 -4.71 11.37
CA PRO A 363 -14.25 -5.32 12.68
C PRO A 363 -13.48 -4.43 13.68
N LYS A 364 -12.84 -3.34 13.21
CA LYS A 364 -12.08 -2.41 14.06
C LYS A 364 -12.47 -0.95 13.91
N SER A 365 -13.37 -0.61 13.01
CA SER A 365 -13.73 0.79 12.76
C SER A 365 -15.16 0.94 12.28
N PHE A 366 -15.71 2.11 12.53
CA PHE A 366 -17.01 2.50 12.06
C PHE A 366 -16.94 3.90 11.48
N THR A 367 -17.57 4.11 10.32
CA THR A 367 -17.51 5.38 9.59
C THR A 367 -18.90 5.83 9.16
N LEU A 368 -19.21 7.10 9.46
CA LEU A 368 -20.42 7.78 9.00
C LEU A 368 -20.08 8.79 7.89
N ASP A 369 -20.83 8.70 6.80
CA ASP A 369 -20.79 9.64 5.69
C ASP A 369 -22.08 10.47 5.69
N PHE A 370 -21.90 11.79 5.80
CA PHE A 370 -22.98 12.77 5.79
C PHE A 370 -23.17 13.41 4.40
N GLY A 371 -22.43 12.99 3.38
CA GLY A 371 -22.47 13.60 2.05
C GLY A 371 -22.19 15.11 2.10
N ASP A 372 -23.07 15.89 1.49
CA ASP A 372 -22.89 17.34 1.38
C ASP A 372 -23.28 18.10 2.66
N TYR A 373 -23.85 17.41 3.66
CA TYR A 373 -24.25 18.02 4.92
C TYR A 373 -23.07 18.31 5.86
N GLN A 374 -21.91 17.66 5.66
CA GLN A 374 -20.71 17.91 6.45
C GLN A 374 -19.43 17.56 5.70
N ASP A 375 -18.44 18.44 5.78
CA ASP A 375 -17.09 18.17 5.25
C ASP A 375 -16.36 17.08 6.03
N GLY A 376 -16.21 15.94 5.36
CA GLY A 376 -15.43 14.80 5.81
C GLY A 376 -16.21 13.80 6.66
N TYR A 377 -15.74 12.56 6.62
CA TYR A 377 -16.35 11.44 7.32
C TYR A 377 -16.10 11.51 8.83
N TYR A 378 -17.09 11.08 9.61
CA TYR A 378 -16.87 10.80 11.03
C TYR A 378 -16.43 9.34 11.16
N SER A 379 -15.14 9.13 11.41
CA SER A 379 -14.55 7.80 11.54
C SER A 379 -14.06 7.57 12.97
N VAL A 380 -14.43 6.44 13.53
CA VAL A 380 -14.05 6.02 14.88
C VAL A 380 -13.53 4.59 14.89
N GLN A 381 -12.66 4.30 15.84
CA GLN A 381 -12.19 2.94 16.10
C GLN A 381 -13.11 2.29 17.14
N THR A 382 -13.68 1.16 16.78
CA THR A 382 -14.60 0.37 17.61
C THR A 382 -14.59 -1.08 17.17
N THR A 383 -14.74 -2.01 18.10
CA THR A 383 -14.93 -3.44 17.81
C THR A 383 -16.39 -3.78 17.48
N GLU A 384 -17.30 -2.82 17.67
CA GLU A 384 -18.75 -3.00 17.67
C GLU A 384 -19.41 -2.31 16.48
N GLY A 385 -18.63 -2.05 15.42
CA GLY A 385 -19.10 -1.36 14.23
C GLY A 385 -20.31 -2.04 13.58
N GLU A 386 -20.38 -3.38 13.64
CA GLU A 386 -21.51 -4.16 13.12
C GLU A 386 -22.79 -3.94 13.94
N GLN A 387 -22.71 -3.94 15.27
CA GLN A 387 -23.88 -3.73 16.14
C GLN A 387 -24.41 -2.30 16.00
N ILE A 388 -23.51 -1.30 15.91
CA ILE A 388 -23.84 0.10 15.62
C ILE A 388 -24.58 0.21 14.28
N ALA A 389 -24.06 -0.43 13.23
CA ALA A 389 -24.67 -0.43 11.90
C ALA A 389 -26.05 -1.08 11.90
N GLN A 390 -26.22 -2.23 12.57
CA GLN A 390 -27.49 -2.93 12.70
C GLN A 390 -28.52 -2.09 13.47
N LEU A 391 -28.10 -1.37 14.51
CA LEU A 391 -29.00 -0.53 15.29
C LEU A 391 -29.51 0.67 14.47
N ILE A 392 -28.61 1.34 13.74
CA ILE A 392 -28.99 2.43 12.81
C ILE A 392 -29.96 1.92 11.74
N ALA A 393 -29.66 0.76 11.13
CA ALA A 393 -30.53 0.14 10.14
C ALA A 393 -31.92 -0.15 10.73
N GLY A 394 -31.98 -0.74 11.94
CA GLY A 394 -33.24 -1.04 12.62
C GLY A 394 -34.09 0.19 12.92
N TYR A 395 -33.49 1.31 13.36
CA TYR A 395 -34.22 2.56 13.54
C TYR A 395 -34.78 3.11 12.22
N ILE A 396 -33.99 3.09 11.15
CA ILE A 396 -34.42 3.54 9.82
C ILE A 396 -35.58 2.66 9.30
N ASP A 397 -35.49 1.34 9.47
CA ASP A 397 -36.53 0.40 9.07
C ASP A 397 -37.85 0.65 9.82
N ILE A 398 -37.80 0.87 11.13
CA ILE A 398 -38.99 1.21 11.95
C ILE A 398 -39.63 2.53 11.45
N ILE A 399 -38.82 3.55 11.16
CA ILE A 399 -39.30 4.84 10.66
C ILE A 399 -39.99 4.67 9.29
N LEU A 400 -39.38 3.92 8.38
CA LEU A 400 -39.93 3.64 7.06
C LEU A 400 -41.22 2.79 7.13
N LYS A 401 -41.26 1.76 7.99
CA LYS A 401 -42.43 0.89 8.21
C LYS A 401 -43.61 1.68 8.77
N LYS A 402 -43.39 2.52 9.79
CA LYS A 402 -44.46 3.36 10.38
C LYS A 402 -44.94 4.47 9.45
N LYS A 403 -44.06 5.01 8.60
CA LYS A 403 -44.46 5.97 7.56
C LYS A 403 -45.37 5.30 6.52
N LYS A 404 -45.04 4.09 6.08
CA LYS A 404 -45.85 3.30 5.14
C LYS A 404 -47.24 2.94 5.68
N SER A 405 -47.37 2.65 6.99
CA SER A 405 -48.67 2.38 7.61
C SER A 405 -49.52 3.64 7.85
N LYS A 406 -48.92 4.84 8.00
CA LYS A 406 -49.66 6.10 8.02
C LYS A 406 -50.23 6.50 6.65
N ASP A 407 -49.56 6.11 5.57
CA ASP A 407 -50.02 6.36 4.19
C ASP A 407 -51.10 5.37 3.71
N HIS A 408 -51.41 4.33 4.48
CA HIS A 408 -52.48 3.36 4.18
C HIS A 408 -53.74 3.69 4.98
N PHE A 409 -54.50 4.69 4.52
CA PHE A 409 -55.83 4.99 5.06
C PHE A 409 -56.84 3.99 4.50
N GLY A 410 -57.24 2.99 5.29
CA GLY A 410 -58.29 2.05 4.90
C GLY A 410 -58.44 0.83 5.81
N LEU A 411 -59.41 0.92 6.73
CA LEU A 411 -60.15 -0.14 7.45
C LEU A 411 -59.56 -0.79 8.72
N GLU A 412 -60.29 -0.49 9.82
CA GLU A 412 -60.51 -1.20 11.10
C GLU A 412 -59.50 -1.05 12.26
N GLY A 413 -59.66 0.07 13.00
CA GLY A 413 -60.08 0.11 14.42
C GLY A 413 -59.18 -0.43 15.52
N ASP A 414 -58.51 0.45 16.27
CA ASP A 414 -58.62 0.49 17.75
C ASP A 414 -58.16 1.85 18.34
N GLU A 415 -58.75 2.20 19.48
CA GLU A 415 -58.96 3.54 20.05
C GLU A 415 -57.77 4.14 20.85
N GLU A 416 -57.20 5.25 20.39
CA GLU A 416 -56.81 6.40 21.24
C GLU A 416 -56.31 7.59 20.39
N SER A 417 -57.18 8.57 20.10
CA SER A 417 -56.77 9.92 19.68
C SER A 417 -57.94 10.89 19.91
N THR A 418 -58.02 11.39 21.13
CA THR A 418 -58.79 12.59 21.44
C THR A 418 -57.93 13.84 21.17
N MET A 419 -58.47 14.70 20.30
CA MET A 419 -58.41 16.17 20.33
C MET A 419 -57.11 16.87 19.87
N LEU A 420 -57.06 17.26 18.59
CA LEU A 420 -57.45 18.60 18.07
C LEU A 420 -56.70 18.88 16.75
N GLU A 421 -57.47 19.04 15.69
CA GLU A 421 -57.01 19.46 14.37
C GLU A 421 -56.45 20.88 14.44
N ASP A 422 -55.22 21.07 13.95
CA ASP A 422 -54.88 22.29 13.24
C ASP A 422 -54.54 21.91 11.79
N SER A 423 -55.39 22.42 10.90
CA SER A 423 -55.46 22.04 9.50
C SER A 423 -54.18 22.41 8.75
N VAL A 424 -53.45 21.43 8.23
CA VAL A 424 -52.57 21.62 7.07
C VAL A 424 -52.82 20.50 6.08
N SER A 425 -53.65 20.80 5.08
CA SER A 425 -53.86 19.93 3.92
C SER A 425 -52.63 19.95 2.99
N PRO A 426 -52.15 18.80 2.49
CA PRO A 426 -51.06 18.78 1.52
C PRO A 426 -51.60 19.18 0.14
N LYS A 427 -51.39 20.45 -0.25
CA LYS A 427 -51.51 20.87 -1.64
C LYS A 427 -50.36 20.27 -2.45
N LYS A 428 -50.70 19.45 -3.44
CA LYS A 428 -49.81 19.12 -4.56
C LYS A 428 -49.33 20.42 -5.21
N SER A 429 -48.02 20.62 -5.32
CA SER A 429 -47.45 21.68 -6.15
C SER A 429 -47.01 21.09 -7.47
N THR A 430 -47.70 21.50 -8.52
CA THR A 430 -47.29 21.38 -9.93
C THR A 430 -46.27 22.48 -10.20
N VAL A 431 -45.01 22.14 -10.47
CA VAL A 431 -44.04 23.13 -10.93
C VAL A 431 -44.18 23.28 -12.44
N LEU A 432 -44.83 24.37 -12.84
CA LEU A 432 -44.74 24.97 -14.17
C LEU A 432 -43.41 25.72 -14.28
N GLN A 433 -42.52 25.25 -15.15
CA GLN A 433 -41.28 25.94 -15.47
C GLN A 433 -41.56 27.04 -16.50
N GLN A 434 -41.83 28.26 -16.01
CA GLN A 434 -41.83 29.48 -16.82
C GLN A 434 -40.41 30.03 -16.89
N GLN A 435 -39.81 29.99 -18.09
CA GLN A 435 -38.61 30.73 -18.44
C GLN A 435 -38.92 32.23 -18.51
N TYR A 436 -38.19 33.04 -17.75
CA TYR A 436 -38.05 34.46 -18.03
C TYR A 436 -36.61 34.76 -18.41
N ASN A 437 -36.41 34.98 -19.71
CA ASN A 437 -35.24 35.65 -20.28
C ASN A 437 -35.31 37.15 -19.98
N ARG A 438 -34.19 37.77 -19.59
CA ARG A 438 -33.87 39.17 -19.95
C ARG A 438 -32.36 39.38 -20.14
N VAL A 439 -31.96 39.20 -21.41
CA VAL A 439 -31.09 40.02 -22.27
C VAL A 439 -29.91 40.79 -21.65
N GLY A 440 -28.71 40.44 -22.12
CA GLY A 440 -27.53 41.31 -22.22
C GLY A 440 -26.69 40.95 -23.46
N LYS A 441 -26.89 41.75 -24.52
CA LYS A 441 -26.13 41.99 -25.78
C LYS A 441 -25.20 40.93 -26.43
N VAL A 442 -25.38 40.83 -27.75
CA VAL A 442 -24.62 40.07 -28.77
C VAL A 442 -23.46 40.93 -29.32
N GLU A 443 -22.29 40.33 -29.59
CA GLU A 443 -21.44 40.72 -30.71
C GLU A 443 -21.02 39.48 -31.54
N HIS A 444 -21.05 39.69 -32.86
CA HIS A 444 -20.98 38.71 -33.94
C HIS A 444 -19.54 38.22 -34.23
N GLY A 445 -19.41 37.00 -34.77
CA GLY A 445 -18.13 36.50 -35.31
C GLY A 445 -18.26 35.23 -36.15
N SER A 446 -18.59 35.43 -37.42
CA SER A 446 -18.76 34.52 -38.57
C SER A 446 -17.99 33.19 -38.63
N VAL A 447 -18.68 32.13 -39.06
CA VAL A 447 -18.14 30.84 -39.52
C VAL A 447 -18.09 30.84 -41.05
N ALA A 448 -16.97 31.28 -41.63
CA ALA A 448 -16.58 31.08 -43.04
C ALA A 448 -15.08 31.37 -43.15
N LEU A 449 -14.17 30.41 -43.39
CA LEU A 449 -13.69 29.83 -44.68
C LEU A 449 -12.34 29.11 -44.35
N PRO A 450 -11.61 28.46 -45.28
CA PRO A 450 -11.96 27.41 -46.24
C PRO A 450 -10.95 26.22 -46.22
N ALA A 451 -11.31 25.18 -46.97
CA ALA A 451 -10.56 24.01 -47.46
C ALA A 451 -9.02 23.95 -47.38
N ILE A 452 -8.51 22.76 -47.00
CA ILE A 452 -7.37 22.11 -47.68
C ILE A 452 -7.76 20.66 -47.98
N MET A 453 -7.99 20.37 -49.27
CA MET A 453 -8.01 19.00 -49.81
C MET A 453 -6.59 18.43 -49.86
N ARG A 454 -6.46 17.11 -49.69
CA ARG A 454 -5.67 16.27 -50.62
C ARG A 454 -6.10 14.79 -50.57
N SER A 455 -6.72 14.38 -51.67
CA SER A 455 -6.66 13.14 -52.47
C SER A 455 -6.49 11.76 -51.84
N GLY A 456 -7.46 10.87 -52.10
CA GLY A 456 -7.24 9.43 -52.21
C GLY A 456 -8.49 8.53 -52.22
N ALA A 457 -8.98 8.20 -53.42
CA ALA A 457 -9.72 6.97 -53.80
C ALA A 457 -11.25 6.82 -53.54
N SER A 458 -11.99 7.05 -54.64
CA SER A 458 -13.06 6.22 -55.26
C SER A 458 -14.40 5.95 -54.55
N GLY A 459 -15.48 6.45 -55.19
CA GLY A 459 -16.81 5.80 -55.23
C GLY A 459 -18.00 6.78 -55.08
N PRO A 460 -18.93 6.87 -56.05
CA PRO A 460 -20.13 7.70 -55.92
C PRO A 460 -21.32 6.86 -55.44
N GLU A 461 -21.94 7.19 -54.30
CA GLU A 461 -23.28 6.66 -53.99
C GLU A 461 -24.21 7.69 -53.34
N ASN A 462 -25.49 7.50 -53.65
CA ASN A 462 -26.59 8.45 -53.65
C ASN A 462 -27.08 8.86 -52.26
N PHE A 463 -27.58 10.10 -52.17
CA PHE A 463 -28.42 10.56 -51.07
C PHE A 463 -29.76 9.81 -51.08
N GLN A 464 -30.09 9.15 -49.96
CA GLN A 464 -31.44 8.63 -49.69
C GLN A 464 -31.92 9.15 -48.33
N VAL A 465 -33.04 9.89 -48.34
CA VAL A 465 -33.73 10.37 -47.15
C VAL A 465 -34.63 9.25 -46.64
N GLY A 466 -34.23 8.61 -45.54
CA GLY A 466 -34.95 7.49 -44.91
C GLY A 466 -35.68 7.90 -43.63
N SER A 467 -36.98 7.63 -43.59
CA SER A 467 -37.89 7.76 -42.44
C SER A 467 -37.50 6.85 -41.26
N MET A 468 -37.63 7.35 -40.03
CA MET A 468 -37.44 6.55 -38.80
C MET A 468 -38.51 5.46 -38.62
N PRO A 469 -38.12 4.19 -38.38
CA PRO A 469 -39.01 3.18 -37.80
C PRO A 469 -39.11 3.32 -36.25
N PRO A 470 -40.21 2.85 -35.64
CA PRO A 470 -40.54 3.09 -34.24
C PRO A 470 -39.67 2.29 -33.25
N ALA A 471 -39.46 2.88 -32.07
CA ALA A 471 -38.67 2.32 -30.98
C ALA A 471 -39.30 1.04 -30.39
N GLN A 472 -38.61 -0.09 -30.55
CA GLN A 472 -38.86 -1.29 -29.73
C GLN A 472 -38.14 -1.15 -28.39
N GLN A 473 -38.92 -1.21 -27.31
CA GLN A 473 -38.41 -1.29 -25.94
C GLN A 473 -37.78 -2.67 -25.72
N GLN A 474 -36.48 -2.70 -25.45
CA GLN A 474 -35.78 -3.89 -24.99
C GLN A 474 -35.50 -3.75 -23.49
N ILE A 475 -36.22 -4.54 -22.69
CA ILE A 475 -35.95 -4.73 -21.26
C ILE A 475 -34.67 -5.56 -21.15
N THR A 476 -33.55 -4.93 -20.78
CA THR A 476 -32.31 -5.65 -20.45
C THR A 476 -32.20 -5.80 -18.94
N SER A 477 -32.41 -7.03 -18.50
CA SER A 477 -32.05 -7.49 -17.15
C SER A 477 -30.53 -7.51 -17.02
N GLY A 478 -30.03 -7.03 -15.89
CA GLY A 478 -28.61 -6.88 -15.63
C GLY A 478 -27.89 -8.22 -15.51
N GLN A 479 -27.28 -8.66 -16.61
CA GLN A 479 -26.21 -9.64 -16.59
C GLN A 479 -24.88 -8.89 -16.57
N MET A 480 -24.10 -9.11 -15.53
CA MET A 480 -22.78 -8.52 -15.28
C MET A 480 -21.88 -8.72 -16.52
N HIS A 481 -21.70 -7.67 -17.33
CA HIS A 481 -20.84 -7.71 -18.51
C HIS A 481 -19.38 -7.78 -18.10
N ARG A 482 -18.82 -9.00 -18.08
CA ARG A 482 -17.37 -9.25 -17.99
C ARG A 482 -16.70 -9.20 -19.38
N GLY A 483 -17.19 -8.33 -20.27
CA GLY A 483 -16.95 -8.43 -21.72
C GLY A 483 -16.30 -7.23 -22.42
N HIS A 484 -15.85 -6.20 -21.71
CA HIS A 484 -15.09 -5.10 -22.32
C HIS A 484 -13.99 -4.60 -21.38
N MET A 485 -12.94 -5.41 -21.19
CA MET A 485 -11.63 -4.80 -20.98
C MET A 485 -11.09 -4.43 -22.37
N PRO A 486 -10.64 -3.18 -22.60
CA PRO A 486 -9.89 -2.88 -23.81
C PRO A 486 -8.67 -3.82 -23.89
N PRO A 487 -8.23 -4.22 -25.10
CA PRO A 487 -7.09 -5.13 -25.27
C PRO A 487 -5.77 -4.58 -24.70
N LEU A 488 -5.74 -3.27 -24.38
CA LEU A 488 -4.64 -2.58 -23.73
C LEU A 488 -5.16 -1.76 -22.55
N THR A 489 -4.41 -1.73 -21.45
CA THR A 489 -4.68 -0.84 -20.30
C THR A 489 -4.52 0.63 -20.70
N SER A 490 -5.11 1.56 -19.93
CA SER A 490 -4.94 3.00 -20.17
C SER A 490 -3.46 3.43 -20.15
N ALA A 491 -2.62 2.76 -19.35
CA ALA A 491 -1.17 3.00 -19.32
C ALA A 491 -0.49 2.56 -20.63
N GLN A 492 -0.87 1.41 -21.20
CA GLN A 492 -0.35 0.94 -22.49
C GLN A 492 -0.83 1.81 -23.67
N GLN A 493 -2.06 2.34 -23.60
CA GLN A 493 -2.57 3.31 -24.59
C GLN A 493 -1.79 4.62 -24.55
N ALA A 494 -1.52 5.15 -23.34
CA ALA A 494 -0.67 6.32 -23.16
C ALA A 494 0.75 6.08 -23.68
N LEU A 495 1.34 4.92 -23.39
CA LEU A 495 2.65 4.52 -23.91
C LEU A 495 2.68 4.49 -25.44
N THR A 496 1.61 4.02 -26.09
CA THR A 496 1.51 4.03 -27.56
C THR A 496 1.57 5.46 -28.11
N GLY A 497 0.89 6.40 -27.45
CA GLY A 497 0.99 7.83 -27.77
C GLY A 497 2.42 8.38 -27.59
N THR A 498 3.08 8.03 -26.48
CA THR A 498 4.48 8.40 -26.21
C THR A 498 5.43 7.84 -27.26
N ILE A 499 5.33 6.56 -27.61
CA ILE A 499 6.17 5.92 -28.63
C ILE A 499 5.98 6.62 -29.99
N ASN A 500 4.75 6.94 -30.39
CA ASN A 500 4.49 7.64 -31.65
C ASN A 500 5.13 9.03 -31.68
N SER A 501 4.97 9.81 -30.60
CA SER A 501 5.60 11.12 -30.50
C SER A 501 7.13 11.03 -30.51
N SER A 502 7.70 10.07 -29.77
CA SER A 502 9.15 9.81 -29.75
C SER A 502 9.67 9.37 -31.12
N MET A 503 8.98 8.46 -31.82
CA MET A 503 9.36 8.04 -33.18
C MET A 503 9.36 9.21 -34.17
N GLN A 504 8.36 10.10 -34.09
CA GLN A 504 8.31 11.29 -34.94
C GLN A 504 9.51 12.21 -34.67
N ALA A 505 9.87 12.42 -33.40
CA ALA A 505 11.05 13.21 -33.03
C ALA A 505 12.36 12.58 -33.52
N VAL A 506 12.49 11.26 -33.43
CA VAL A 506 13.64 10.49 -33.94
C VAL A 506 13.79 10.65 -35.45
N GLN A 507 12.69 10.50 -36.20
CA GLN A 507 12.69 10.64 -37.66
C GLN A 507 13.02 12.08 -38.09
N ALA A 508 12.50 13.08 -37.38
CA ALA A 508 12.83 14.48 -37.63
C ALA A 508 14.32 14.75 -37.38
N ALA A 509 14.87 14.27 -36.25
CA ALA A 509 16.28 14.39 -35.94
C ALA A 509 17.16 13.72 -37.01
N GLN A 510 16.78 12.53 -37.48
CA GLN A 510 17.48 11.81 -38.54
C GLN A 510 17.52 12.59 -39.86
N ALA A 511 16.40 13.22 -40.25
CA ALA A 511 16.35 14.06 -41.46
C ALA A 511 17.25 15.30 -41.35
N THR A 512 17.38 15.89 -40.15
CA THR A 512 18.25 17.08 -39.98
C THR A 512 19.75 16.77 -40.06
N LEU A 513 20.16 15.50 -39.92
CA LEU A 513 21.57 15.07 -39.98
C LEU A 513 22.13 15.00 -41.41
N ASP A 514 21.33 15.28 -42.45
CA ASP A 514 21.81 15.37 -43.84
C ASP A 514 22.73 16.59 -44.09
N ASP A 515 22.54 17.66 -43.32
CA ASP A 515 23.29 18.91 -43.48
C ASP A 515 24.18 19.21 -42.26
N PHE A 516 25.35 19.80 -42.52
CA PHE A 516 26.21 20.40 -41.49
C PHE A 516 25.52 21.60 -40.82
N ASP A 517 25.95 21.94 -39.60
CA ASP A 517 25.51 23.19 -38.98
C ASP A 517 26.18 24.41 -39.65
N THR A 518 25.51 25.56 -39.64
CA THR A 518 26.06 26.80 -40.20
C THR A 518 26.99 27.45 -39.18
N LEU A 519 28.30 27.33 -39.38
CA LEU A 519 29.28 27.98 -38.53
C LEU A 519 29.35 29.49 -38.81
N PRO A 520 29.47 30.34 -37.77
CA PRO A 520 29.85 31.74 -37.96
C PRO A 520 31.28 31.83 -38.53
N PRO A 521 31.66 32.91 -39.23
CA PRO A 521 33.01 33.05 -39.78
C PRO A 521 34.04 33.09 -38.64
N LEU A 522 34.83 32.01 -38.51
CA LEU A 522 35.86 31.88 -37.48
C LEU A 522 37.15 32.55 -37.95
N GLY A 523 37.67 33.49 -37.16
CA GLY A 523 38.94 34.17 -37.45
C GLY A 523 40.16 33.24 -37.34
N GLN A 524 41.30 33.69 -37.87
CA GLN A 524 42.59 32.98 -37.73
C GLN A 524 43.35 33.33 -36.43
N ASP A 525 42.77 34.21 -35.60
CA ASP A 525 43.38 34.66 -34.34
C ASP A 525 43.45 33.55 -33.28
N ALA A 526 44.36 33.71 -32.33
CA ALA A 526 44.62 32.71 -31.30
C ALA A 526 43.41 32.45 -30.39
N ALA A 527 42.55 33.46 -30.18
CA ALA A 527 41.34 33.31 -29.37
C ALA A 527 40.26 32.51 -30.12
N SER A 528 40.07 32.75 -31.43
CA SER A 528 39.18 31.95 -32.28
C SER A 528 39.65 30.49 -32.39
N LYS A 529 40.96 30.24 -32.47
CA LYS A 529 41.52 28.88 -32.44
C LYS A 529 41.31 28.18 -31.10
N ALA A 530 41.52 28.89 -29.99
CA ALA A 530 41.25 28.35 -28.65
C ALA A 530 39.75 28.09 -28.42
N TRP A 531 38.88 28.99 -28.89
CA TRP A 531 37.43 28.81 -28.83
C TRP A 531 36.98 27.59 -29.63
N ARG A 532 37.51 27.39 -30.85
CA ARG A 532 37.21 26.21 -31.69
C ARG A 532 37.56 24.92 -30.97
N LYS A 533 38.77 24.85 -30.39
CA LYS A 533 39.21 23.69 -29.60
C LYS A 533 38.33 23.45 -28.38
N ASN A 534 37.99 24.50 -27.62
CA ASN A 534 37.11 24.38 -26.45
C ASN A 534 35.71 23.90 -26.86
N LYS A 535 35.14 24.45 -27.93
CA LYS A 535 33.82 24.05 -28.43
C LYS A 535 33.79 22.62 -28.95
N MET A 536 34.85 22.18 -29.60
CA MET A 536 35.01 20.79 -30.00
C MET A 536 35.00 19.87 -28.76
N ASP A 537 35.81 20.18 -27.75
CA ASP A 537 35.91 19.40 -26.51
C ASP A 537 34.59 19.39 -25.69
N GLU A 538 33.86 20.50 -25.69
CA GLU A 538 32.52 20.63 -25.10
C GLU A 538 31.51 19.73 -25.84
N SER A 539 31.42 19.88 -27.18
CA SER A 539 30.49 19.10 -28.00
C SER A 539 30.76 17.61 -27.95
N LYS A 540 32.03 17.18 -27.92
CA LYS A 540 32.38 15.76 -27.76
C LYS A 540 31.83 15.18 -26.45
N HIS A 541 32.02 15.89 -25.33
CA HIS A 541 31.52 15.47 -24.03
C HIS A 541 29.98 15.44 -23.96
N GLU A 542 29.31 16.45 -24.54
CA GLU A 542 27.85 16.50 -24.60
C GLU A 542 27.29 15.30 -25.36
N ILE A 543 27.86 14.96 -26.51
CA ILE A 543 27.45 13.79 -27.31
C ILE A 543 27.70 12.50 -26.52
N HIS A 544 28.86 12.35 -25.88
CA HIS A 544 29.15 11.18 -25.03
C HIS A 544 28.10 11.02 -23.93
N SER A 545 27.79 12.10 -23.20
CA SER A 545 26.78 12.07 -22.14
C SER A 545 25.37 11.72 -22.64
N GLN A 546 25.00 12.14 -23.85
CA GLN A 546 23.70 11.82 -24.44
C GLN A 546 23.64 10.36 -24.88
N VAL A 547 24.74 9.82 -25.42
CA VAL A 547 24.87 8.40 -25.77
C VAL A 547 24.81 7.52 -24.52
N ASP A 548 25.40 7.94 -23.40
CA ASP A 548 25.26 7.26 -22.10
C ASP A 548 23.79 7.17 -21.67
N ALA A 549 23.03 8.25 -21.81
CA ALA A 549 21.60 8.28 -21.48
C ALA A 549 20.76 7.40 -22.43
N ILE A 550 21.08 7.37 -23.72
CA ILE A 550 20.39 6.53 -24.72
C ILE A 550 20.63 5.05 -24.45
N THR A 551 21.88 4.65 -24.18
CA THR A 551 22.24 3.26 -23.88
C THR A 551 21.63 2.82 -22.55
N ALA A 552 21.69 3.64 -21.50
CA ALA A 552 21.01 3.38 -20.22
C ALA A 552 19.48 3.26 -20.37
N GLY A 553 18.86 4.19 -21.10
CA GLY A 553 17.43 4.16 -21.37
C GLY A 553 17.01 2.91 -22.15
N THR A 554 17.83 2.50 -23.13
CA THR A 554 17.60 1.28 -23.92
C THR A 554 17.66 0.02 -23.05
N ALA A 555 18.67 -0.09 -22.18
CA ALA A 555 18.77 -1.18 -21.21
C ALA A 555 17.61 -1.17 -20.20
N SER A 556 17.14 0.00 -19.78
CA SER A 556 15.98 0.16 -18.90
C SER A 556 14.67 -0.32 -19.55
N VAL A 557 14.41 0.04 -20.82
CA VAL A 557 13.26 -0.48 -21.58
C VAL A 557 13.31 -2.01 -21.64
N VAL A 558 14.50 -2.58 -21.89
CA VAL A 558 14.70 -4.02 -21.90
C VAL A 558 14.43 -4.64 -20.52
N ASN A 559 14.90 -4.02 -19.45
CA ASN A 559 14.71 -4.50 -18.07
C ASN A 559 13.26 -4.43 -17.59
N LEU A 560 12.57 -3.34 -17.88
CA LEU A 560 11.18 -3.14 -17.46
C LEU A 560 10.21 -4.06 -18.21
N THR A 561 10.50 -4.39 -19.46
CA THR A 561 9.68 -5.30 -20.31
C THR A 561 10.09 -6.77 -20.20
N ALA A 562 10.81 -7.15 -19.13
CA ALA A 562 11.26 -8.52 -18.87
C ALA A 562 10.21 -9.39 -18.17
N GLY A 563 9.24 -8.77 -17.50
CA GLY A 563 8.18 -9.45 -16.75
C GLY A 563 6.95 -9.79 -17.59
N ASP A 564 5.93 -10.31 -16.92
CA ASP A 564 4.61 -10.54 -17.52
C ASP A 564 4.02 -9.18 -17.99
N PRO A 565 3.39 -9.11 -19.17
CA PRO A 565 2.66 -7.92 -19.61
C PRO A 565 1.68 -7.35 -18.56
N ALA A 566 1.09 -8.17 -17.70
CA ALA A 566 0.18 -7.69 -16.65
C ALA A 566 0.91 -7.03 -15.46
N GLU A 567 2.17 -7.37 -15.21
CA GLU A 567 2.99 -6.88 -14.09
C GLU A 567 3.98 -5.77 -14.49
N THR A 568 4.05 -5.47 -15.80
CA THR A 568 4.99 -4.49 -16.35
C THR A 568 4.52 -3.05 -16.09
N ASP A 569 5.40 -2.23 -15.52
CA ASP A 569 5.17 -0.79 -15.39
C ASP A 569 5.42 -0.06 -16.72
N TYR A 570 4.38 0.02 -17.53
CA TYR A 570 4.40 0.73 -18.81
C TYR A 570 4.63 2.25 -18.69
N THR A 571 4.39 2.84 -17.52
CA THR A 571 4.65 4.26 -17.31
C THR A 571 6.14 4.53 -17.19
N ALA A 572 6.87 3.66 -16.49
CA ALA A 572 8.33 3.69 -16.44
C ALA A 572 8.97 3.43 -17.81
N VAL A 573 8.39 2.51 -18.62
CA VAL A 573 8.83 2.28 -20.01
C VAL A 573 8.68 3.54 -20.85
N GLY A 574 7.56 4.26 -20.72
CA GLY A 574 7.32 5.53 -21.42
C GLY A 574 8.31 6.63 -21.02
N CYS A 575 8.72 6.67 -19.76
CA CYS A 575 9.76 7.57 -19.28
C CYS A 575 11.11 7.28 -19.98
N ALA A 576 11.54 6.03 -19.98
CA ALA A 576 12.79 5.62 -20.64
C ALA A 576 12.79 5.93 -22.15
N VAL A 577 11.67 5.67 -22.85
CA VAL A 577 11.49 6.01 -24.27
C VAL A 577 11.62 7.52 -24.51
N THR A 578 11.03 8.33 -23.64
CA THR A 578 11.09 9.79 -23.75
C THR A 578 12.53 10.26 -23.58
N THR A 579 13.25 9.75 -22.56
CA THR A 579 14.67 10.04 -22.33
C THR A 579 15.54 9.67 -23.54
N ILE A 580 15.30 8.53 -24.18
CA ILE A 580 16.01 8.15 -25.42
C ILE A 580 15.76 9.19 -26.52
N SER A 581 14.49 9.51 -26.77
CA SER A 581 14.13 10.43 -27.86
C SER A 581 14.64 11.86 -27.64
N SER A 582 14.58 12.39 -26.41
CA SER A 582 15.07 13.73 -26.09
C SER A 582 16.58 13.82 -26.25
N ASN A 583 17.32 12.85 -25.71
CA ASN A 583 18.78 12.83 -25.84
C ASN A 583 19.22 12.63 -27.30
N LEU A 584 18.47 11.86 -28.10
CA LEU A 584 18.75 11.72 -29.53
C LEU A 584 18.56 13.06 -30.28
N THR A 585 17.56 13.86 -29.93
CA THR A 585 17.36 15.19 -30.55
C THR A 585 18.49 16.16 -30.20
N GLU A 586 18.95 16.18 -28.94
CA GLU A 586 20.12 16.99 -28.54
C GLU A 586 21.40 16.50 -29.22
N MET A 587 21.60 15.18 -29.28
CA MET A 587 22.73 14.54 -29.96
C MET A 587 22.80 14.89 -31.43
N SER A 588 21.65 14.92 -32.12
CA SER A 588 21.62 15.32 -33.52
C SER A 588 22.14 16.75 -33.73
N ARG A 589 21.86 17.68 -32.81
CA ARG A 589 22.39 19.05 -32.85
C ARG A 589 23.87 19.11 -32.51
N GLY A 590 24.29 18.44 -31.44
CA GLY A 590 25.69 18.39 -31.03
C GLY A 590 26.61 17.79 -32.10
N VAL A 591 26.19 16.70 -32.74
CA VAL A 591 26.95 16.05 -33.81
C VAL A 591 27.06 16.94 -35.04
N LYS A 592 26.02 17.70 -35.42
CA LYS A 592 26.09 18.64 -36.54
C LYS A 592 27.12 19.74 -36.32
N LEU A 593 27.15 20.30 -35.10
CA LEU A 593 28.13 21.32 -34.72
C LEU A 593 29.56 20.73 -34.76
N LEU A 594 29.76 19.56 -34.15
CA LEU A 594 31.06 18.89 -34.14
C LEU A 594 31.54 18.52 -35.56
N ALA A 595 30.65 18.01 -36.41
CA ALA A 595 30.97 17.68 -37.80
C ALA A 595 31.38 18.92 -38.61
N ALA A 596 30.72 20.06 -38.39
CA ALA A 596 31.09 21.32 -39.03
C ALA A 596 32.47 21.82 -38.55
N LEU A 597 32.75 21.72 -37.25
CA LEU A 597 34.05 22.11 -36.67
C LEU A 597 35.20 21.21 -37.17
N LEU A 598 34.94 19.91 -37.35
CA LEU A 598 35.90 18.94 -37.90
C LEU A 598 36.24 19.22 -39.38
N GLU A 599 35.25 19.62 -40.17
CA GLU A 599 35.45 19.95 -41.59
C GLU A 599 36.30 21.24 -41.76
N ASP A 600 36.15 22.20 -40.85
CA ASP A 600 36.95 23.45 -40.82
C ASP A 600 38.43 23.22 -40.45
N GLU A 601 38.75 22.18 -39.66
CA GLU A 601 40.13 21.78 -39.35
C GLU A 601 40.79 20.89 -40.43
N GLY A 602 40.10 20.63 -41.55
CA GLY A 602 40.58 19.79 -42.65
C GLY A 602 40.37 18.29 -42.45
N GLY A 603 39.55 17.89 -41.47
CA GLY A 603 39.10 16.52 -41.25
C GLY A 603 37.83 16.18 -42.05
N SER A 604 37.39 14.91 -42.01
CA SER A 604 36.11 14.47 -42.59
C SER A 604 35.03 14.33 -41.52
N GLY A 605 34.07 15.26 -41.45
CA GLY A 605 32.94 15.20 -40.52
C GLY A 605 31.80 14.27 -40.97
N ARG A 606 31.81 13.82 -42.23
CA ARG A 606 30.75 12.98 -42.82
C ARG A 606 30.59 11.58 -42.20
N PRO A 607 31.66 10.84 -41.84
CA PRO A 607 31.52 9.55 -41.15
C PRO A 607 30.79 9.66 -39.81
N LEU A 608 31.00 10.77 -39.09
CA LEU A 608 30.33 11.05 -37.82
C LEU A 608 28.82 11.25 -38.00
N LEU A 609 28.41 12.03 -39.02
CA LEU A 609 26.99 12.22 -39.37
C LEU A 609 26.33 10.89 -39.78
N GLN A 610 27.05 10.04 -40.52
CA GLN A 610 26.55 8.72 -40.92
C GLN A 610 26.38 7.77 -39.73
N ALA A 611 27.32 7.74 -38.79
CA ALA A 611 27.23 6.96 -37.56
C ALA A 611 26.03 7.42 -36.69
N ALA A 612 25.82 8.74 -36.56
CA ALA A 612 24.68 9.30 -35.84
C ALA A 612 23.33 8.94 -36.49
N LYS A 613 23.24 8.93 -37.83
CA LYS A 613 22.05 8.43 -38.55
C LYS A 613 21.82 6.94 -38.33
N GLY A 614 22.89 6.14 -38.33
CA GLY A 614 22.82 4.72 -38.01
C GLY A 614 22.24 4.47 -36.62
N LEU A 615 22.68 5.24 -35.62
CA LEU A 615 22.13 5.19 -34.27
C LEU A 615 20.65 5.60 -34.21
N ALA A 616 20.26 6.69 -34.87
CA ALA A 616 18.86 7.11 -34.94
C ALA A 616 17.96 6.05 -35.60
N GLY A 617 18.45 5.40 -36.66
CA GLY A 617 17.77 4.28 -37.31
C GLY A 617 17.60 3.07 -36.38
N ALA A 618 18.63 2.71 -35.62
CA ALA A 618 18.57 1.62 -34.65
C ALA A 618 17.56 1.92 -33.51
N VAL A 619 17.52 3.17 -33.02
CA VAL A 619 16.54 3.61 -32.02
C VAL A 619 15.12 3.57 -32.58
N SER A 620 14.90 3.93 -33.84
CA SER A 620 13.58 3.82 -34.48
C SER A 620 13.09 2.36 -34.54
N GLU A 621 13.99 1.42 -34.84
CA GLU A 621 13.67 -0.02 -34.83
C GLU A 621 13.33 -0.52 -33.42
N LEU A 622 14.10 -0.09 -32.42
CA LEU A 622 13.81 -0.40 -31.01
C LEU A 622 12.41 0.08 -30.60
N LEU A 623 12.07 1.34 -30.89
CA LEU A 623 10.76 1.91 -30.55
C LEU A 623 9.60 1.19 -31.23
N ARG A 624 9.79 0.68 -32.46
CA ARG A 624 8.81 -0.15 -33.15
C ARG A 624 8.60 -1.48 -32.45
N SER A 625 9.69 -2.15 -32.08
CA SER A 625 9.65 -3.44 -31.36
C SER A 625 9.13 -3.33 -29.92
N ALA A 626 9.21 -2.13 -29.31
CA ALA A 626 8.74 -1.86 -27.95
C ALA A 626 7.22 -1.62 -27.85
N GLN A 627 6.49 -1.66 -28.97
CA GLN A 627 5.04 -1.46 -28.96
C GLN A 627 4.33 -2.62 -28.25
N PRO A 628 3.51 -2.36 -27.21
CA PRO A 628 2.84 -3.40 -26.44
C PRO A 628 1.77 -4.17 -27.23
N ALA A 629 1.32 -3.62 -28.37
CA ALA A 629 0.35 -4.25 -29.25
C ALA A 629 0.99 -5.19 -30.29
N SER A 630 2.31 -5.21 -30.41
CA SER A 630 3.00 -6.04 -31.40
C SER A 630 3.04 -7.50 -30.93
N ALA A 631 2.69 -8.44 -31.82
CA ALA A 631 2.81 -9.88 -31.57
C ALA A 631 4.25 -10.39 -31.81
N GLU A 632 5.23 -9.50 -31.80
CA GLU A 632 6.60 -9.84 -32.13
C GLU A 632 7.29 -10.62 -30.99
N PRO A 633 8.15 -11.59 -31.31
CA PRO A 633 8.91 -12.29 -30.30
C PRO A 633 9.85 -11.33 -29.58
N ARG A 634 9.97 -11.47 -28.26
CA ARG A 634 10.84 -10.64 -27.40
C ARG A 634 12.30 -10.58 -27.88
N GLN A 635 12.76 -11.60 -28.59
CA GLN A 635 14.09 -11.70 -29.19
C GLN A 635 14.36 -10.61 -30.24
N ASN A 636 13.34 -10.15 -30.98
CA ASN A 636 13.46 -9.02 -31.91
C ASN A 636 13.81 -7.73 -31.16
N LEU A 637 13.12 -7.45 -30.04
CA LEU A 637 13.42 -6.30 -29.19
C LEU A 637 14.84 -6.37 -28.63
N LEU A 638 15.29 -7.56 -28.19
CA LEU A 638 16.67 -7.75 -27.69
C LEU A 638 17.71 -7.50 -28.79
N GLN A 639 17.45 -7.94 -30.01
CA GLN A 639 18.34 -7.71 -31.14
C GLN A 639 18.37 -6.22 -31.54
N ALA A 640 17.20 -5.57 -31.60
CA ALA A 640 17.09 -4.14 -31.87
C ALA A 640 17.85 -3.31 -30.83
N ALA A 641 17.68 -3.62 -29.53
CA ALA A 641 18.46 -3.01 -28.45
C ALA A 641 19.97 -3.24 -28.64
N GLY A 642 20.39 -4.46 -28.96
CA GLY A 642 21.79 -4.77 -29.22
C GLY A 642 22.40 -4.00 -30.41
N ASN A 643 21.60 -3.64 -31.41
CA ASN A 643 22.04 -2.81 -32.54
C ASN A 643 22.21 -1.33 -32.12
N VAL A 644 21.36 -0.83 -31.21
CA VAL A 644 21.53 0.51 -30.62
C VAL A 644 22.88 0.60 -29.90
N GLY A 645 23.21 -0.38 -29.06
CA GLY A 645 24.52 -0.43 -28.37
C GLY A 645 25.71 -0.39 -29.32
N GLN A 646 25.65 -1.18 -30.39
CA GLN A 646 26.70 -1.23 -31.41
C GLN A 646 26.84 0.10 -32.15
N ALA A 647 25.74 0.68 -32.63
CA ALA A 647 25.75 1.97 -33.31
C ALA A 647 26.22 3.11 -32.40
N SER A 648 25.88 3.06 -31.11
CA SER A 648 26.40 3.97 -30.08
C SER A 648 27.91 3.83 -29.91
N GLY A 649 28.44 2.60 -29.86
CA GLY A 649 29.88 2.35 -29.80
C GLY A 649 30.63 2.84 -31.04
N GLU A 650 30.09 2.58 -32.23
CA GLU A 650 30.63 3.08 -33.51
C GLU A 650 30.67 4.61 -33.53
N LEU A 651 29.62 5.28 -33.04
CA LEU A 651 29.59 6.74 -32.90
C LEU A 651 30.67 7.26 -31.94
N LEU A 652 30.81 6.66 -30.75
CA LEU A 652 31.83 7.05 -29.77
C LEU A 652 33.25 6.85 -30.31
N GLN A 653 33.48 5.80 -31.10
CA GLN A 653 34.75 5.55 -31.77
C GLN A 653 35.08 6.65 -32.79
N GLN A 654 34.09 7.13 -33.56
CA GLN A 654 34.28 8.24 -34.50
C GLN A 654 34.55 9.59 -33.81
N ILE A 655 34.03 9.80 -32.60
CA ILE A 655 34.27 11.00 -31.79
C ILE A 655 35.70 11.03 -31.22
N GLY A 656 36.32 9.85 -31.09
CA GLY A 656 37.63 9.66 -30.47
C GLY A 656 37.58 9.72 -28.94
N GLU A 657 36.43 9.42 -28.34
CA GLU A 657 36.19 9.40 -26.88
C GLU A 657 35.80 8.01 -26.37
N SER A 658 36.48 6.97 -26.86
CA SER A 658 36.36 5.65 -26.27
C SER A 658 37.19 5.62 -24.98
N ASP A 659 36.62 6.09 -23.86
CA ASP A 659 37.23 6.03 -22.51
C ASP A 659 37.44 4.57 -22.04
N THR A 660 36.83 3.59 -22.72
CA THR A 660 36.84 2.16 -22.38
C THR A 660 37.76 1.36 -23.30
N ASP A 661 38.63 0.54 -22.70
CA ASP A 661 39.52 -0.36 -23.44
C ASP A 661 38.70 -1.40 -24.23
N PRO A 662 38.88 -1.52 -25.57
CA PRO A 662 38.24 -2.54 -26.38
C PRO A 662 38.43 -3.96 -25.82
N HIS A 663 39.58 -4.25 -25.20
CA HIS A 663 39.83 -5.54 -24.56
C HIS A 663 38.88 -5.80 -23.38
N PHE A 664 38.57 -4.77 -22.61
CA PHE A 664 37.63 -4.85 -21.49
C PHE A 664 36.18 -5.05 -21.98
N GLN A 665 35.80 -4.37 -23.06
CA GLN A 665 34.48 -4.56 -23.70
C GLN A 665 34.30 -6.01 -24.19
N ASP A 666 35.33 -6.56 -24.85
CA ASP A 666 35.33 -7.95 -25.31
C ASP A 666 35.26 -8.94 -24.14
N MET A 667 36.00 -8.67 -23.06
CA MET A 667 35.97 -9.50 -21.84
C MET A 667 34.57 -9.50 -21.19
N LEU A 668 33.90 -8.35 -21.08
CA LEU A 668 32.52 -8.26 -20.58
C LEU A 668 31.56 -9.11 -21.44
N MET A 669 31.70 -9.04 -22.76
CA MET A 669 30.88 -9.83 -23.68
C MET A 669 31.17 -11.33 -23.57
N GLN A 670 32.41 -11.73 -23.33
CA GLN A 670 32.78 -13.14 -23.09
C GLN A 670 32.15 -13.65 -21.79
N LEU A 671 32.21 -12.87 -20.70
CA LEU A 671 31.59 -13.22 -19.42
C LEU A 671 30.06 -13.32 -19.53
N ALA A 672 29.40 -12.38 -20.21
CA ALA A 672 27.96 -12.45 -20.44
C ALA A 672 27.55 -13.69 -21.27
N LYS A 673 28.35 -14.05 -22.29
CA LYS A 673 28.14 -15.30 -23.05
C LYS A 673 28.37 -16.55 -22.20
N ALA A 674 29.33 -16.53 -21.27
CA ALA A 674 29.56 -17.62 -20.33
C ALA A 674 28.35 -17.82 -19.40
N VAL A 675 27.75 -16.73 -18.90
CA VAL A 675 26.49 -16.77 -18.12
C VAL A 675 25.36 -17.40 -18.94
N ALA A 676 25.19 -16.99 -20.20
CA ALA A 676 24.16 -17.56 -21.08
C ALA A 676 24.40 -19.06 -21.37
N SER A 677 25.65 -19.48 -21.56
CA SER A 677 26.01 -20.89 -21.74
C SER A 677 25.71 -21.74 -20.50
N ALA A 678 26.07 -21.25 -19.32
CA ALA A 678 25.75 -21.90 -18.05
C ALA A 678 24.23 -21.99 -17.82
N ALA A 679 23.48 -20.94 -18.16
CA ALA A 679 22.04 -20.93 -18.03
C ALA A 679 21.35 -21.89 -19.01
N ALA A 680 21.86 -22.00 -20.25
CA ALA A 680 21.38 -23.01 -21.20
C ALA A 680 21.56 -24.43 -20.64
N ALA A 681 22.70 -24.72 -19.99
CA ALA A 681 22.91 -25.99 -19.30
C ALA A 681 21.92 -26.22 -18.15
N LEU A 682 21.64 -25.19 -17.34
CA LEU A 682 20.61 -25.24 -16.28
C LEU A 682 19.22 -25.53 -16.85
N VAL A 683 18.84 -24.87 -17.95
CA VAL A 683 17.55 -25.06 -18.63
C VAL A 683 17.40 -26.48 -19.15
N LEU A 684 18.45 -27.06 -19.72
CA LEU A 684 18.43 -28.46 -20.15
C LEU A 684 18.22 -29.41 -18.96
N LYS A 685 18.88 -29.16 -17.82
CA LYS A 685 18.70 -29.97 -16.59
C LYS A 685 17.29 -29.80 -16.00
N ALA A 686 16.76 -28.59 -15.96
CA ALA A 686 15.38 -28.32 -15.53
C ALA A 686 14.37 -29.00 -16.45
N LYS A 687 14.62 -29.05 -17.77
CA LYS A 687 13.78 -29.79 -18.72
C LYS A 687 13.83 -31.30 -18.49
N SER A 688 15.00 -31.86 -18.13
CA SER A 688 15.09 -33.27 -17.71
C SER A 688 14.30 -33.56 -16.44
N VAL A 689 14.26 -32.62 -15.48
CA VAL A 689 13.39 -32.71 -14.29
C VAL A 689 11.92 -32.69 -14.70
N ALA A 690 11.52 -31.75 -15.55
CA ALA A 690 10.14 -31.64 -16.04
C ALA A 690 9.67 -32.90 -16.79
N GLN A 691 10.55 -33.60 -17.50
CA GLN A 691 10.24 -34.88 -18.16
C GLN A 691 10.00 -36.04 -17.16
N ARG A 692 10.49 -35.90 -15.93
CA ARG A 692 10.35 -36.90 -14.86
C ARG A 692 9.18 -36.62 -13.92
N THR A 693 8.63 -35.41 -13.95
CA THR A 693 7.50 -34.98 -13.14
C THR A 693 6.19 -35.56 -13.69
N GLU A 694 5.41 -36.20 -12.81
CA GLU A 694 4.12 -36.80 -13.17
C GLU A 694 2.96 -35.78 -13.11
N ASP A 695 3.10 -34.72 -12.30
CA ASP A 695 2.12 -33.63 -12.21
C ASP A 695 2.30 -32.63 -13.36
N SER A 696 1.27 -32.54 -14.21
CA SER A 696 1.20 -31.62 -15.35
C SER A 696 1.33 -30.13 -14.94
N GLY A 697 0.87 -29.76 -13.74
CA GLY A 697 0.99 -28.40 -13.22
C GLY A 697 2.43 -28.04 -12.88
N LEU A 698 3.09 -28.88 -12.09
CA LEU A 698 4.50 -28.71 -11.71
C LEU A 698 5.44 -28.82 -12.91
N GLN A 699 5.16 -29.73 -13.85
CA GLN A 699 5.90 -29.84 -15.11
C GLN A 699 5.87 -28.51 -15.89
N THR A 700 4.68 -27.91 -16.02
CA THR A 700 4.51 -26.62 -16.71
C THR A 700 5.24 -25.50 -15.96
N GLN A 701 5.20 -25.51 -14.63
CA GLN A 701 5.89 -24.53 -13.79
C GLN A 701 7.42 -24.57 -13.94
N VAL A 702 8.02 -25.78 -13.98
CA VAL A 702 9.47 -25.93 -14.21
C VAL A 702 9.87 -25.44 -15.60
N ILE A 703 9.08 -25.77 -16.63
CA ILE A 703 9.35 -25.31 -18.01
C ILE A 703 9.22 -23.79 -18.10
N ALA A 704 8.21 -23.19 -17.46
CA ALA A 704 8.03 -21.75 -17.44
C ALA A 704 9.21 -21.04 -16.74
N ALA A 705 9.63 -21.54 -15.58
CA ALA A 705 10.78 -20.99 -14.84
C ALA A 705 12.09 -21.12 -15.64
N ALA A 706 12.32 -22.26 -16.30
CA ALA A 706 13.48 -22.48 -17.16
C ALA A 706 13.46 -21.56 -18.40
N THR A 707 12.30 -21.37 -19.03
CA THR A 707 12.13 -20.47 -20.17
C THR A 707 12.39 -19.02 -19.76
N GLN A 708 11.90 -18.60 -18.59
CA GLN A 708 12.18 -17.27 -18.05
C GLN A 708 13.67 -17.09 -17.74
N CYS A 709 14.36 -18.11 -17.22
CA CYS A 709 15.81 -18.08 -17.01
C CYS A 709 16.59 -17.91 -18.33
N ALA A 710 16.20 -18.62 -19.40
CA ALA A 710 16.77 -18.45 -20.73
C ALA A 710 16.53 -17.04 -21.31
N LEU A 711 15.34 -16.48 -21.06
CA LEU A 711 14.98 -15.15 -21.52
C LEU A 711 15.76 -14.06 -20.77
N SER A 712 15.81 -14.13 -19.43
CA SER A 712 16.55 -13.17 -18.60
C SER A 712 18.06 -13.19 -18.88
N THR A 713 18.63 -14.35 -19.22
CA THR A 713 20.04 -14.45 -19.62
C THR A 713 20.30 -13.91 -21.03
N SER A 714 19.40 -14.15 -21.99
CA SER A 714 19.46 -13.51 -23.31
C SER A 714 19.34 -11.99 -23.21
N GLN A 715 18.50 -11.52 -22.29
CA GLN A 715 18.39 -10.12 -21.91
C GLN A 715 19.68 -9.58 -21.31
N LEU A 716 20.33 -10.30 -20.38
CA LEU A 716 21.62 -9.89 -19.82
C LEU A 716 22.67 -9.70 -20.92
N VAL A 717 22.72 -10.60 -21.90
CA VAL A 717 23.64 -10.47 -23.07
C VAL A 717 23.29 -9.24 -23.90
N ALA A 718 22.02 -8.99 -24.18
CA ALA A 718 21.58 -7.80 -24.90
C ALA A 718 21.90 -6.51 -24.14
N CYS A 719 21.63 -6.46 -22.83
CA CYS A 719 21.98 -5.34 -21.96
C CYS A 719 23.49 -5.13 -21.92
N THR A 720 24.29 -6.20 -21.82
CA THR A 720 25.77 -6.12 -21.88
C THR A 720 26.23 -5.53 -23.21
N LYS A 721 25.64 -5.95 -24.34
CA LYS A 721 25.93 -5.38 -25.67
C LYS A 721 25.57 -3.90 -25.77
N VAL A 722 24.50 -3.47 -25.09
CA VAL A 722 24.06 -2.06 -25.04
C VAL A 722 25.02 -1.20 -24.21
N VAL A 723 25.44 -1.69 -23.05
CA VAL A 723 26.21 -0.90 -22.07
C VAL A 723 27.72 -1.06 -22.16
N ALA A 724 28.22 -2.05 -22.90
CA ALA A 724 29.66 -2.28 -23.07
C ALA A 724 30.45 -1.00 -23.46
N PRO A 725 30.04 -0.21 -24.47
CA PRO A 725 30.78 1.01 -24.82
C PRO A 725 30.66 2.13 -23.77
N THR A 726 29.61 2.11 -22.95
CA THR A 726 29.26 3.17 -21.97
C THR A 726 29.38 2.69 -20.51
N ILE A 727 30.15 1.63 -20.26
CA ILE A 727 30.29 1.01 -18.93
C ILE A 727 31.01 1.91 -17.91
N SER A 728 31.64 3.00 -18.36
CA SER A 728 32.15 4.07 -17.50
C SER A 728 31.03 4.86 -16.80
N SER A 729 29.82 4.84 -17.35
CA SER A 729 28.64 5.50 -16.78
C SER A 729 28.01 4.67 -15.65
N PRO A 730 27.81 5.25 -14.45
CA PRO A 730 27.22 4.53 -13.32
C PRO A 730 25.77 4.10 -13.59
N VAL A 731 25.00 4.90 -14.35
CA VAL A 731 23.60 4.58 -14.68
C VAL A 731 23.52 3.31 -15.53
N CYS A 732 24.47 3.12 -16.45
CA CYS A 732 24.57 1.90 -17.26
C CYS A 732 24.97 0.68 -16.41
N GLN A 733 25.86 0.86 -15.44
CA GLN A 733 26.26 -0.20 -14.51
C GLN A 733 25.08 -0.67 -13.66
N GLU A 734 24.25 0.26 -13.15
CA GLU A 734 23.03 -0.08 -12.41
C GLU A 734 22.08 -0.93 -13.24
N GLN A 735 21.88 -0.61 -14.53
CA GLN A 735 21.03 -1.42 -15.41
C GLN A 735 21.57 -2.83 -15.63
N LEU A 736 22.89 -2.99 -15.71
CA LEU A 736 23.53 -4.29 -15.86
C LEU A 736 23.45 -5.12 -14.56
N VAL A 737 23.61 -4.48 -13.40
CA VAL A 737 23.42 -5.11 -12.09
C VAL A 737 21.97 -5.55 -11.91
N GLU A 738 21.00 -4.74 -12.32
CA GLU A 738 19.58 -5.10 -12.25
C GLU A 738 19.24 -6.27 -13.17
N ALA A 739 19.77 -6.29 -14.41
CA ALA A 739 19.65 -7.44 -15.29
C ALA A 739 20.26 -8.71 -14.66
N GLY A 740 21.40 -8.58 -13.98
CA GLY A 740 22.01 -9.68 -13.22
C GLY A 740 21.13 -10.16 -12.06
N ARG A 741 20.49 -9.24 -11.32
CA ARG A 741 19.55 -9.56 -10.25
C ARG A 741 18.33 -10.33 -10.77
N LEU A 742 17.81 -9.96 -11.94
CA LEU A 742 16.72 -10.68 -12.59
C LEU A 742 17.13 -12.12 -12.97
N VAL A 743 18.36 -12.31 -13.47
CA VAL A 743 18.91 -13.65 -13.74
C VAL A 743 19.03 -14.47 -12.47
N ALA A 744 19.56 -13.89 -11.38
CA ALA A 744 19.66 -14.58 -10.10
C ALA A 744 18.29 -15.04 -9.58
N LYS A 745 17.27 -14.15 -9.62
CA LYS A 745 15.88 -14.49 -9.25
C LYS A 745 15.30 -15.61 -10.13
N ALA A 746 15.58 -15.60 -11.43
CA ALA A 746 15.12 -16.64 -12.35
C ALA A 746 15.80 -18.00 -12.07
N VAL A 747 17.09 -17.99 -11.73
CA VAL A 747 17.82 -19.20 -11.29
C VAL A 747 17.23 -19.77 -10.00
N GLU A 748 16.99 -18.94 -8.98
CA GLU A 748 16.36 -19.36 -7.72
C GLU A 748 14.97 -19.96 -7.95
N SER A 749 14.17 -19.32 -8.80
CA SER A 749 12.83 -19.79 -9.17
C SER A 749 12.87 -21.12 -9.92
N CYS A 750 13.86 -21.31 -10.81
CA CYS A 750 14.09 -22.56 -11.53
C CYS A 750 14.51 -23.70 -10.58
N VAL A 751 15.38 -23.41 -9.61
CA VAL A 751 15.80 -24.39 -8.58
C VAL A 751 14.62 -24.77 -7.68
N SER A 752 13.85 -23.78 -7.21
CA SER A 752 12.68 -24.00 -6.35
C SER A 752 11.60 -24.82 -7.05
N ALA A 753 11.27 -24.47 -8.30
CA ALA A 753 10.33 -25.25 -9.11
C ALA A 753 10.82 -26.68 -9.34
N SER A 754 12.13 -26.86 -9.59
CA SER A 754 12.72 -28.19 -9.79
C SER A 754 12.67 -29.04 -8.51
N GLN A 755 12.90 -28.44 -7.34
CA GLN A 755 12.78 -29.09 -6.03
C GLN A 755 11.34 -29.51 -5.70
N ALA A 756 10.35 -28.70 -6.08
CA ALA A 756 8.95 -29.03 -5.90
C ALA A 756 8.47 -30.15 -6.84
N ALA A 757 9.11 -30.30 -8.01
CA ALA A 757 8.65 -31.15 -9.09
C ALA A 757 9.22 -32.58 -9.09
N THR A 758 10.26 -32.88 -8.29
CA THR A 758 10.83 -34.23 -8.18
C THR A 758 11.57 -34.44 -6.86
N GLU A 759 11.57 -35.67 -6.35
CA GLU A 759 12.38 -36.11 -5.20
C GLU A 759 13.70 -36.79 -5.65
N ASP A 760 13.97 -36.85 -6.97
CA ASP A 760 15.19 -37.46 -7.50
C ASP A 760 16.44 -36.64 -7.12
N GLY A 761 17.14 -37.10 -6.08
CA GLY A 761 18.33 -36.47 -5.55
C GLY A 761 19.54 -36.42 -6.49
N GLN A 762 19.58 -37.16 -7.60
CA GLN A 762 20.63 -37.02 -8.62
C GLN A 762 20.31 -35.88 -9.59
N LEU A 763 19.06 -35.77 -10.04
CA LEU A 763 18.63 -34.67 -10.91
C LEU A 763 18.65 -33.32 -10.18
N LEU A 764 18.19 -33.28 -8.92
CA LEU A 764 18.26 -32.08 -8.09
C LEU A 764 19.70 -31.61 -7.83
N ARG A 765 20.64 -32.54 -7.64
CA ARG A 765 22.08 -32.21 -7.57
C ARG A 765 22.60 -31.66 -8.90
N GLY A 766 22.14 -32.19 -10.03
CA GLY A 766 22.47 -31.68 -11.37
C GLY A 766 21.97 -30.26 -11.61
N VAL A 767 20.72 -29.96 -11.20
CA VAL A 767 20.14 -28.61 -11.27
C VAL A 767 20.87 -27.65 -10.32
N GLY A 768 21.14 -28.07 -9.08
CA GLY A 768 21.90 -27.28 -8.11
C GLY A 768 23.31 -26.93 -8.59
N ALA A 769 24.04 -27.91 -9.15
CA ALA A 769 25.38 -27.68 -9.71
C ALA A 769 25.35 -26.70 -10.90
N ALA A 770 24.39 -26.86 -11.81
CA ALA A 770 24.21 -25.95 -12.94
C ALA A 770 23.82 -24.53 -12.48
N ALA A 771 22.94 -24.40 -11.48
CA ALA A 771 22.58 -23.12 -10.88
C ALA A 771 23.79 -22.44 -10.24
N THR A 772 24.63 -23.20 -9.53
CA THR A 772 25.86 -22.68 -8.92
C THR A 772 26.84 -22.17 -9.98
N ALA A 773 26.96 -22.86 -11.12
CA ALA A 773 27.78 -22.41 -12.24
C ALA A 773 27.27 -21.08 -12.85
N VAL A 774 25.95 -20.90 -12.96
CA VAL A 774 25.35 -19.63 -13.39
C VAL A 774 25.66 -18.52 -12.38
N THR A 775 25.50 -18.78 -11.09
CA THR A 775 25.80 -17.81 -10.03
C THR A 775 27.28 -17.42 -10.00
N GLN A 776 28.20 -18.37 -10.22
CA GLN A 776 29.63 -18.09 -10.32
C GLN A 776 29.96 -17.19 -11.51
N ALA A 777 29.53 -17.55 -12.71
CA ALA A 777 29.74 -16.74 -13.92
C ALA A 777 29.11 -15.34 -13.80
N LEU A 778 27.94 -15.24 -13.15
CA LEU A 778 27.27 -13.97 -12.91
C LEU A 778 28.04 -13.10 -11.91
N ASN A 779 28.58 -13.70 -10.83
CA ASN A 779 29.39 -12.98 -9.87
C ASN A 779 30.70 -12.49 -10.48
N GLU A 780 31.35 -13.27 -11.34
CA GLU A 780 32.54 -12.83 -12.09
C GLU A 780 32.22 -11.61 -12.97
N LEU A 781 31.11 -11.65 -13.72
CA LEU A 781 30.66 -10.49 -14.51
C LEU A 781 30.42 -9.25 -13.63
N LEU A 782 29.66 -9.38 -12.54
CA LEU A 782 29.34 -8.26 -11.66
C LEU A 782 30.58 -7.70 -10.93
N GLN A 783 31.55 -8.56 -10.59
CA GLN A 783 32.83 -8.11 -10.03
C GLN A 783 33.63 -7.28 -11.04
N HIS A 784 33.69 -7.71 -12.30
CA HIS A 784 34.35 -6.93 -13.36
C HIS A 784 33.69 -5.57 -13.61
N VAL A 785 32.36 -5.51 -13.55
CA VAL A 785 31.60 -4.24 -13.66
C VAL A 785 31.91 -3.30 -12.49
N ARG A 786 31.96 -3.83 -11.26
CA ARG A 786 32.31 -3.05 -10.06
C ARG A 786 33.77 -2.61 -10.04
N ALA A 787 34.68 -3.44 -10.54
CA ALA A 787 36.10 -3.09 -10.66
C ALA A 787 36.28 -1.85 -11.56
N HIS A 788 35.58 -1.82 -12.70
CA HIS A 788 35.57 -0.67 -13.60
C HIS A 788 34.93 0.59 -12.97
N ALA A 789 33.84 0.42 -12.21
CA ALA A 789 33.13 1.51 -11.52
C ALA A 789 34.01 2.30 -10.53
N THR A 790 35.00 1.64 -9.95
CA THR A 790 35.91 2.29 -8.98
C THR A 790 37.02 3.11 -9.64
N GLY A 791 37.09 3.16 -10.98
CA GLY A 791 38.20 3.75 -11.71
C GLY A 791 39.54 3.06 -11.43
N ALA A 792 39.49 1.88 -10.79
CA ALA A 792 40.65 1.11 -10.44
C ALA A 792 41.11 0.37 -11.69
N GLY A 793 42.02 0.99 -12.44
CA GLY A 793 43.18 0.20 -12.89
C GLY A 793 43.71 -0.59 -11.68
N PRO A 794 44.27 -1.80 -11.87
CA PRO A 794 44.63 -2.71 -10.79
C PRO A 794 45.22 -1.92 -9.64
N ALA A 795 44.46 -1.81 -8.55
CA ALA A 795 44.78 -0.94 -7.43
C ALA A 795 46.25 -1.20 -7.10
N GLY A 796 47.10 -0.18 -7.24
CA GLY A 796 48.50 -0.34 -6.86
C GLY A 796 48.50 -0.88 -5.43
N ARG A 797 49.40 -1.79 -5.07
CA ARG A 797 49.45 -2.38 -3.70
C ARG A 797 49.36 -1.32 -2.59
N TYR A 798 49.78 -0.09 -2.90
CA TYR A 798 49.56 1.15 -2.18
C TYR A 798 48.11 1.47 -1.75
N ASP A 799 47.15 1.31 -2.66
CA ASP A 799 45.78 1.78 -2.50
C ASP A 799 44.94 0.87 -1.60
N GLN A 800 45.06 -0.45 -1.79
CA GLN A 800 44.36 -1.43 -0.95
C GLN A 800 44.86 -1.34 0.50
N ALA A 801 46.17 -1.17 0.66
CA ALA A 801 46.79 -1.03 1.97
C ALA A 801 46.36 0.26 2.68
N THR A 802 46.35 1.41 2.00
CA THR A 802 45.92 2.70 2.57
C THR A 802 44.44 2.75 2.92
N ASP A 803 43.55 2.27 2.04
CA ASP A 803 42.11 2.25 2.32
C ASP A 803 41.78 1.29 3.49
N THR A 804 42.43 0.12 3.55
CA THR A 804 42.30 -0.81 4.68
C THR A 804 42.80 -0.17 5.99
N ILE A 805 43.90 0.59 5.95
CA ILE A 805 44.42 1.32 7.12
C ILE A 805 43.39 2.33 7.63
N LEU A 806 42.78 3.13 6.76
CA LEU A 806 41.80 4.15 7.14
C LEU A 806 40.54 3.53 7.78
N THR A 807 39.97 2.52 7.14
CA THR A 807 38.74 1.85 7.65
C THR A 807 38.99 1.09 8.95
N VAL A 808 40.10 0.35 9.04
CA VAL A 808 40.43 -0.44 10.23
C VAL A 808 40.76 0.46 11.43
N THR A 809 41.36 1.64 11.19
CA THR A 809 41.60 2.63 12.26
C THR A 809 40.29 3.15 12.84
N GLU A 810 39.27 3.42 12.01
CA GLU A 810 37.93 3.82 12.49
C GLU A 810 37.22 2.72 13.28
N ASN A 811 37.44 1.45 12.91
CA ASN A 811 36.92 0.31 13.67
C ASN A 811 37.57 0.20 15.06
N ILE A 812 38.86 0.54 15.21
CA ILE A 812 39.53 0.62 16.53
C ILE A 812 38.89 1.70 17.39
N PHE A 813 38.51 2.85 16.81
CA PHE A 813 37.83 3.93 17.53
C PHE A 813 36.41 3.56 17.94
N SER A 814 35.71 2.82 17.09
CA SER A 814 34.32 2.39 17.32
C SER A 814 34.22 1.22 18.31
N SER A 815 35.31 0.47 18.50
CA SER A 815 35.38 -0.69 19.41
C SER A 815 35.90 -0.35 20.80
N MET A 816 35.85 0.93 21.18
CA MET A 816 36.32 1.40 22.49
C MET A 816 35.50 0.76 23.61
N GLY A 817 36.16 0.02 24.50
CA GLY A 817 35.53 -0.79 25.55
C GLY A 817 35.60 -2.31 25.31
N ASP A 818 36.02 -2.76 24.11
CA ASP A 818 36.31 -4.16 23.81
C ASP A 818 37.79 -4.33 23.41
N ALA A 819 38.64 -4.63 24.41
CA ALA A 819 40.07 -4.83 24.20
C ALA A 819 40.38 -5.98 23.22
N GLY A 820 39.53 -7.01 23.14
CA GLY A 820 39.73 -8.15 22.25
C GLY A 820 39.56 -7.74 20.78
N GLU A 821 38.50 -7.00 20.48
CA GLU A 821 38.23 -6.51 19.13
C GLU A 821 39.23 -5.43 18.71
N MET A 822 39.61 -4.51 19.62
CA MET A 822 40.64 -3.49 19.34
C MET A 822 42.00 -4.11 18.95
N VAL A 823 42.42 -5.18 19.65
CA VAL A 823 43.67 -5.88 19.35
C VAL A 823 43.57 -6.66 18.04
N ARG A 824 42.41 -7.24 17.72
CA ARG A 824 42.17 -7.90 16.43
C ARG A 824 42.29 -6.92 15.27
N GLN A 825 41.67 -5.75 15.38
CA GLN A 825 41.75 -4.69 14.38
C GLN A 825 43.18 -4.13 14.26
N ALA A 826 43.91 -3.96 15.37
CA ALA A 826 45.31 -3.54 15.35
C ALA A 826 46.24 -4.51 14.59
N ARG A 827 45.96 -5.83 14.60
CA ARG A 827 46.71 -6.81 13.79
C ARG A 827 46.46 -6.65 12.30
N ILE A 828 45.20 -6.44 11.91
CA ILE A 828 44.83 -6.20 10.50
C ILE A 828 45.47 -4.90 10.01
N LEU A 829 45.48 -3.87 10.87
CA LEU A 829 46.11 -2.57 10.61
C LEU A 829 47.63 -2.68 10.42
N ALA A 830 48.30 -3.49 11.25
CA ALA A 830 49.74 -3.72 11.15
C ALA A 830 50.13 -4.48 9.87
N GLN A 831 49.31 -5.45 9.45
CA GLN A 831 49.49 -6.16 8.19
C GLN A 831 49.35 -5.21 7.00
N ALA A 832 48.26 -4.42 6.97
CA ALA A 832 48.02 -3.46 5.90
C ALA A 832 49.14 -2.40 5.82
N THR A 833 49.67 -1.93 6.95
CA THR A 833 50.77 -0.96 6.91
C THR A 833 52.09 -1.59 6.46
N SER A 834 52.35 -2.85 6.81
CA SER A 834 53.54 -3.56 6.35
C SER A 834 53.53 -3.75 4.83
N ASP A 835 52.36 -4.06 4.26
CA ASP A 835 52.17 -4.17 2.82
C ASP A 835 52.38 -2.81 2.12
N LEU A 836 51.93 -1.71 2.74
CA LEU A 836 52.19 -0.35 2.27
C LEU A 836 53.68 0.03 2.31
N VAL A 837 54.39 -0.28 3.40
CA VAL A 837 55.82 0.00 3.55
C VAL A 837 56.64 -0.75 2.49
N ASN A 838 56.28 -1.99 2.19
CA ASN A 838 56.94 -2.77 1.15
C ASN A 838 56.66 -2.21 -0.25
N ALA A 839 55.44 -1.70 -0.49
CA ALA A 839 55.11 -1.00 -1.73
C ALA A 839 55.92 0.30 -1.89
N ILE A 840 56.02 1.12 -0.83
CA ILE A 840 56.82 2.37 -0.82
C ILE A 840 58.29 2.10 -1.11
N LYS A 841 58.86 1.03 -0.55
CA LYS A 841 60.25 0.65 -0.80
C LYS A 841 60.48 0.20 -2.25
N ALA A 842 59.58 -0.61 -2.80
CA ALA A 842 59.69 -1.08 -4.19
C ALA A 842 59.63 0.07 -5.21
N ASP A 843 58.85 1.10 -4.91
CA ASP A 843 58.73 2.29 -5.77
C ASP A 843 59.92 3.23 -5.61
N ALA A 844 60.46 3.37 -4.39
CA ALA A 844 61.71 4.10 -4.16
C ALA A 844 62.91 3.47 -4.86
N GLU A 845 62.87 2.15 -5.14
CA GLU A 845 63.85 1.42 -5.94
C GLU A 845 63.63 1.61 -7.46
N GLY A 846 62.40 1.93 -7.90
CA GLY A 846 62.06 2.21 -9.30
C GLY A 846 62.15 3.68 -9.71
N GLU A 847 62.26 4.60 -8.75
CA GLU A 847 62.27 6.05 -8.97
C GLU A 847 63.65 6.55 -9.43
N SER A 848 63.68 7.34 -10.51
CA SER A 848 64.93 7.87 -11.10
C SER A 848 65.46 9.13 -10.39
N ASP A 849 64.60 9.86 -9.65
CA ASP A 849 64.98 11.01 -8.84
C ASP A 849 65.43 10.58 -7.43
N LEU A 850 66.72 10.77 -7.15
CA LEU A 850 67.36 10.48 -5.86
C LEU A 850 66.74 11.25 -4.68
N GLU A 851 66.20 12.45 -4.90
CA GLU A 851 65.57 13.23 -3.82
C GLU A 851 64.19 12.68 -3.49
N ASN A 852 63.42 12.28 -4.51
CA ASN A 852 62.10 11.69 -4.36
C ASN A 852 62.19 10.27 -3.76
N SER A 853 63.16 9.46 -4.20
CA SER A 853 63.49 8.14 -3.61
C SER A 853 63.85 8.26 -2.11
N ARG A 854 64.67 9.25 -1.73
CA ARG A 854 64.98 9.53 -0.31
C ARG A 854 63.76 9.94 0.51
N LYS A 855 62.84 10.73 -0.06
CA LYS A 855 61.58 11.13 0.60
C LYS A 855 60.66 9.93 0.80
N LEU A 856 60.53 9.04 -0.19
CA LEU A 856 59.75 7.81 -0.09
C LEU A 856 60.32 6.85 0.98
N LEU A 857 61.64 6.65 1.02
CA LEU A 857 62.28 5.83 2.06
C LEU A 857 62.11 6.42 3.46
N SER A 858 62.15 7.74 3.59
CA SER A 858 61.86 8.44 4.86
C SER A 858 60.40 8.22 5.30
N ALA A 859 59.45 8.33 4.37
CA ALA A 859 58.03 8.08 4.62
C ALA A 859 57.74 6.62 5.01
N ALA A 860 58.38 5.65 4.33
CA ALA A 860 58.30 4.22 4.69
C ALA A 860 58.84 3.94 6.10
N LYS A 861 59.90 4.65 6.51
CA LYS A 861 60.46 4.53 7.85
C LYS A 861 59.53 5.08 8.92
N ILE A 862 58.93 6.27 8.68
CA ILE A 862 57.97 6.88 9.60
C ILE A 862 56.74 5.98 9.77
N LEU A 863 56.26 5.36 8.68
CA LEU A 863 55.18 4.38 8.72
C LEU A 863 55.54 3.15 9.56
N ALA A 864 56.71 2.55 9.32
CA ALA A 864 57.18 1.38 10.07
C ALA A 864 57.33 1.67 11.57
N ASP A 865 57.87 2.84 11.93
CA ASP A 865 58.03 3.28 13.31
C ASP A 865 56.68 3.51 14.01
N ALA A 866 55.69 4.06 13.29
CA ALA A 866 54.33 4.23 13.80
C ALA A 866 53.61 2.88 14.00
N THR A 867 53.77 1.94 13.06
CA THR A 867 53.23 0.58 13.19
C THR A 867 53.81 -0.15 14.38
N ALA A 868 55.12 -0.04 14.62
CA ALA A 868 55.78 -0.65 15.77
C ALA A 868 55.21 -0.12 17.10
N LYS A 869 55.04 1.21 17.22
CA LYS A 869 54.43 1.84 18.41
C LYS A 869 53.00 1.37 18.65
N MET A 870 52.20 1.23 17.58
CA MET A 870 50.83 0.73 17.68
C MET A 870 50.79 -0.74 18.11
N VAL A 871 51.66 -1.60 17.57
CA VAL A 871 51.73 -3.02 17.95
C VAL A 871 52.11 -3.18 19.42
N GLU A 872 53.03 -2.37 19.94
CA GLU A 872 53.38 -2.38 21.36
C GLU A 872 52.21 -1.91 22.24
N ALA A 873 51.48 -0.86 21.83
CA ALA A 873 50.28 -0.44 22.53
C ALA A 873 49.17 -1.52 22.48
N ALA A 874 49.05 -2.26 21.38
CA ALA A 874 48.10 -3.36 21.24
C ALA A 874 48.48 -4.56 22.15
N LYS A 875 49.77 -4.86 22.32
CA LYS A 875 50.23 -5.85 23.31
C LYS A 875 49.89 -5.43 24.73
N GLY A 876 50.06 -4.15 25.07
CA GLY A 876 49.68 -3.59 26.36
C GLY A 876 48.18 -3.71 26.64
N ALA A 877 47.35 -3.37 25.66
CA ALA A 877 45.89 -3.52 25.73
C ALA A 877 45.44 -5.00 25.78
N ALA A 878 46.17 -5.92 25.14
CA ALA A 878 45.89 -7.36 25.22
C ALA A 878 46.29 -7.97 26.56
N ALA A 879 47.39 -7.53 27.17
CA ALA A 879 47.87 -8.01 28.46
C ALA A 879 47.03 -7.47 29.64
N HIS A 880 46.46 -6.28 29.50
CA HIS A 880 45.62 -5.63 30.50
C HIS A 880 44.32 -5.09 29.90
N PRO A 881 43.33 -5.96 29.62
CA PRO A 881 42.08 -5.60 28.95
C PRO A 881 41.26 -4.53 29.67
N ASP A 882 41.30 -4.51 31.01
CA ASP A 882 40.52 -3.58 31.85
C ASP A 882 41.21 -2.23 32.09
N SER A 883 42.42 -2.02 31.54
CA SER A 883 43.17 -0.77 31.71
C SER A 883 42.77 0.27 30.66
N GLU A 884 41.98 1.25 31.08
CA GLU A 884 41.56 2.40 30.25
C GLU A 884 42.76 3.17 29.68
N GLU A 885 43.86 3.26 30.43
CA GLU A 885 45.10 3.91 29.98
C GLU A 885 45.77 3.16 28.81
N GLN A 886 45.76 1.82 28.81
CA GLN A 886 46.34 1.04 27.72
C GLN A 886 45.47 1.06 26.46
N GLN A 887 44.14 1.04 26.62
CA GLN A 887 43.20 1.20 25.50
C GLN A 887 43.32 2.60 24.85
N GLN A 888 43.51 3.64 25.66
CA GLN A 888 43.72 5.00 25.18
C GLN A 888 45.08 5.17 24.46
N ARG A 889 46.16 4.54 24.96
CA ARG A 889 47.46 4.53 24.26
C ARG A 889 47.40 3.83 22.90
N LEU A 890 46.63 2.74 22.78
CA LEU A 890 46.40 2.07 21.49
C LEU A 890 45.67 2.98 20.51
N ARG A 891 44.68 3.74 20.99
CA ARG A 891 43.96 4.73 20.20
C ARG A 891 44.88 5.82 19.66
N GLU A 892 45.71 6.40 20.52
CA GLU A 892 46.66 7.46 20.15
C GLU A 892 47.71 6.96 19.15
N ALA A 893 48.19 5.73 19.32
CA ALA A 893 49.13 5.12 18.40
C ALA A 893 48.50 4.79 17.04
N ALA A 894 47.23 4.37 17.00
CA ALA A 894 46.48 4.13 15.77
C ALA A 894 46.20 5.45 15.00
N GLU A 895 45.89 6.54 15.72
CA GLU A 895 45.76 7.87 15.12
C GLU A 895 47.09 8.41 14.58
N GLY A 896 48.18 8.22 15.32
CA GLY A 896 49.54 8.56 14.85
C GLY A 896 49.92 7.80 13.59
N LEU A 897 49.55 6.52 13.48
CA LEU A 897 49.73 5.71 12.29
C LEU A 897 48.88 6.21 11.11
N ARG A 898 47.64 6.62 11.35
CA ARG A 898 46.77 7.23 10.33
C ARG A 898 47.38 8.50 9.75
N MET A 899 47.91 9.38 10.62
CA MET A 899 48.56 10.61 10.21
C MET A 899 49.85 10.36 9.41
N ALA A 900 50.67 9.40 9.86
CA ALA A 900 51.87 8.97 9.15
C ALA A 900 51.52 8.38 7.76
N THR A 901 50.45 7.62 7.66
CA THR A 901 49.95 7.04 6.41
C THR A 901 49.50 8.11 5.43
N ASN A 902 48.78 9.13 5.93
CA ASN A 902 48.33 10.24 5.11
C ASN A 902 49.50 11.09 4.57
N ALA A 903 50.53 11.31 5.39
CA ALA A 903 51.74 12.01 4.98
C ALA A 903 52.58 11.20 3.98
N ALA A 904 52.69 9.88 4.17
CA ALA A 904 53.49 9.00 3.33
C ALA A 904 52.85 8.74 1.95
N ALA A 905 51.53 8.73 1.87
CA ALA A 905 50.80 8.47 0.64
C ALA A 905 50.33 9.76 -0.08
N GLN A 906 50.76 10.95 0.35
CA GLN A 906 50.21 12.25 -0.09
C GLN A 906 50.20 12.45 -1.62
N ASN A 907 51.24 12.04 -2.36
CA ASN A 907 51.30 12.18 -3.82
C ASN A 907 50.40 11.17 -4.56
N ALA A 908 50.32 9.92 -4.07
CA ALA A 908 49.42 8.90 -4.60
C ALA A 908 47.94 9.22 -4.29
N ILE A 909 47.68 9.66 -3.06
CA ILE A 909 46.38 10.18 -2.62
C ILE A 909 45.97 11.38 -3.46
N LYS A 910 46.90 12.32 -3.73
CA LYS A 910 46.61 13.49 -4.58
C LYS A 910 46.23 13.08 -6.00
N LYS A 911 46.98 12.17 -6.64
CA LYS A 911 46.63 11.65 -7.98
C LYS A 911 45.27 10.93 -7.97
N LYS A 912 44.98 10.11 -6.96
CA LYS A 912 43.67 9.43 -6.77
C LYS A 912 42.53 10.40 -6.50
N LEU A 913 42.74 11.44 -5.69
CA LEU A 913 41.72 12.47 -5.39
C LEU A 913 41.41 13.32 -6.62
N VAL A 914 42.43 13.66 -7.42
CA VAL A 914 42.24 14.35 -8.70
C VAL A 914 41.47 13.46 -9.69
N GLN A 915 41.83 12.17 -9.83
CA GLN A 915 41.06 11.23 -10.65
C GLN A 915 39.61 11.03 -10.18
N ARG A 916 39.38 10.95 -8.86
CA ARG A 916 38.03 10.91 -8.28
C ARG A 916 37.25 12.19 -8.57
N LEU A 917 37.92 13.35 -8.47
CA LEU A 917 37.33 14.64 -8.79
C LEU A 917 37.00 14.75 -10.28
N GLU A 918 37.87 14.28 -11.17
CA GLU A 918 37.62 14.19 -12.61
C GLU A 918 36.38 13.34 -12.90
N HIS A 919 36.30 12.16 -12.30
CA HIS A 919 35.15 11.26 -12.48
C HIS A 919 33.85 11.88 -11.94
N ALA A 920 33.88 12.46 -10.73
CA ALA A 920 32.74 13.13 -10.14
C ALA A 920 32.30 14.35 -10.96
N ALA A 921 33.25 15.11 -11.53
CA ALA A 921 32.99 16.25 -12.38
C ALA A 921 32.35 15.85 -13.72
N LYS A 922 32.85 14.80 -14.39
CA LYS A 922 32.23 14.22 -15.60
C LYS A 922 30.79 13.77 -15.33
N GLN A 923 30.56 13.07 -14.22
CA GLN A 923 29.21 12.63 -13.83
C GLN A 923 28.27 13.80 -13.50
N ALA A 924 28.79 14.80 -12.78
CA ALA A 924 28.02 15.99 -12.42
C ALA A 924 27.61 16.79 -13.66
N ALA A 925 28.51 16.94 -14.64
CA ALA A 925 28.21 17.54 -15.94
C ALA A 925 27.12 16.76 -16.68
N ALA A 926 27.26 15.44 -16.81
CA ALA A 926 26.28 14.59 -17.48
C ALA A 926 24.88 14.67 -16.85
N SER A 927 24.79 14.56 -15.52
CA SER A 927 23.52 14.64 -14.79
C SER A 927 22.85 16.02 -14.90
N ALA A 928 23.63 17.10 -14.93
CA ALA A 928 23.12 18.45 -15.15
C ALA A 928 22.58 18.62 -16.56
N THR A 929 23.30 18.14 -17.59
CA THR A 929 22.84 18.16 -18.99
C THR A 929 21.53 17.39 -19.15
N GLN A 930 21.40 16.21 -18.53
CA GLN A 930 20.14 15.44 -18.54
C GLN A 930 18.98 16.20 -17.88
N THR A 931 19.25 16.88 -16.76
CA THR A 931 18.25 17.73 -16.08
C THR A 931 17.78 18.87 -16.98
N ILE A 932 18.71 19.52 -17.69
CA ILE A 932 18.41 20.62 -18.62
C ILE A 932 17.53 20.11 -19.76
N ALA A 933 17.85 18.96 -20.35
CA ALA A 933 17.05 18.35 -21.41
C ALA A 933 15.62 18.01 -20.92
N ALA A 934 15.51 17.42 -19.72
CA ALA A 934 14.21 17.12 -19.12
C ALA A 934 13.39 18.40 -18.81
N ALA A 935 14.06 19.45 -18.34
CA ALA A 935 13.44 20.75 -18.09
C ALA A 935 12.88 21.41 -19.36
N GLN A 936 13.66 21.38 -20.44
CA GLN A 936 13.25 21.91 -21.74
C GLN A 936 12.06 21.11 -22.31
N HIS A 937 12.10 19.78 -22.16
CA HIS A 937 10.96 18.93 -22.54
C HIS A 937 9.70 19.28 -21.74
N ALA A 938 9.82 19.43 -20.41
CA ALA A 938 8.72 19.85 -19.55
C ALA A 938 8.16 21.24 -19.92
N ALA A 939 9.03 22.17 -20.33
CA ALA A 939 8.62 23.49 -20.80
C ALA A 939 7.87 23.46 -22.14
N SER A 940 8.15 22.46 -23.00
CA SER A 940 7.47 22.27 -24.29
C SER A 940 6.16 21.46 -24.20
N THR A 941 5.85 20.87 -23.04
CA THR A 941 4.63 20.08 -22.80
C THR A 941 3.33 20.92 -22.82
N PRO A 942 3.24 22.12 -22.19
CA PRO A 942 2.04 22.95 -22.31
C PRO A 942 1.91 23.58 -23.70
N LYS A 943 0.68 23.62 -24.23
CA LYS A 943 0.34 24.21 -25.55
C LYS A 943 0.73 25.70 -25.68
N ALA A 944 0.89 26.40 -24.55
CA ALA A 944 1.41 27.75 -24.50
C ALA A 944 2.57 27.83 -23.50
N SER A 945 3.79 28.12 -23.98
CA SER A 945 5.00 28.27 -23.16
C SER A 945 5.03 29.58 -22.34
N ALA A 946 3.89 30.25 -22.14
CA ALA A 946 3.79 31.58 -21.55
C ALA A 946 3.50 31.58 -20.02
N GLY A 947 3.63 30.44 -19.34
CA GLY A 947 3.32 30.24 -17.91
C GLY A 947 4.53 29.85 -17.03
N PRO A 948 4.38 29.83 -15.69
CA PRO A 948 5.48 30.01 -14.75
C PRO A 948 6.29 28.72 -14.52
N GLN A 949 7.24 28.40 -15.41
CA GLN A 949 8.42 27.58 -15.07
C GLN A 949 9.76 28.35 -15.12
N PRO A 950 9.85 29.64 -14.73
CA PRO A 950 11.10 30.39 -14.87
C PRO A 950 12.18 29.87 -13.93
N LEU A 951 11.85 29.38 -12.74
CA LEU A 951 12.88 29.05 -11.73
C LEU A 951 13.77 27.88 -12.15
N LEU A 952 13.20 26.80 -12.69
CA LEU A 952 13.98 25.63 -13.08
C LEU A 952 14.74 25.90 -14.37
N VAL A 953 14.13 26.56 -15.36
CA VAL A 953 14.80 26.94 -16.62
C VAL A 953 15.89 28.00 -16.41
N GLN A 954 15.66 28.99 -15.53
CA GLN A 954 16.66 30.02 -15.18
C GLN A 954 17.83 29.43 -14.39
N SER A 955 17.56 28.50 -13.46
CA SER A 955 18.61 27.78 -12.73
C SER A 955 19.37 26.83 -13.65
N CYS A 956 18.68 26.17 -14.59
CA CYS A 956 19.27 25.36 -15.64
C CYS A 956 20.21 26.19 -16.53
N LYS A 957 19.83 27.43 -16.88
CA LYS A 957 20.68 28.33 -17.66
C LYS A 957 21.96 28.71 -16.91
N ALA A 958 21.84 29.05 -15.62
CA ALA A 958 23.01 29.38 -14.79
C ALA A 958 23.98 28.19 -14.65
N VAL A 959 23.46 26.97 -14.52
CA VAL A 959 24.31 25.76 -14.47
C VAL A 959 24.86 25.38 -15.85
N ALA A 960 24.10 25.57 -16.93
CA ALA A 960 24.58 25.34 -18.30
C ALA A 960 25.82 26.18 -18.64
N GLU A 961 25.92 27.41 -18.11
CA GLU A 961 27.10 28.26 -18.29
C GLU A 961 28.35 27.75 -17.52
N GLN A 962 28.16 26.95 -16.46
CA GLN A 962 29.26 26.39 -15.65
C GLN A 962 29.73 25.01 -16.12
N ILE A 963 28.91 24.26 -16.87
CA ILE A 963 29.25 22.92 -17.39
C ILE A 963 30.53 22.96 -18.25
N PRO A 964 30.69 23.89 -19.23
CA PRO A 964 31.91 23.98 -20.05
C PRO A 964 33.19 24.17 -19.25
N LEU A 965 33.15 25.03 -18.22
CA LEU A 965 34.31 25.31 -17.37
C LEU A 965 34.75 24.07 -16.58
N LEU A 966 33.77 23.27 -16.14
CA LEU A 966 34.03 22.00 -15.46
C LEU A 966 34.67 20.97 -16.41
N VAL A 967 34.11 20.80 -17.62
CA VAL A 967 34.62 19.88 -18.64
C VAL A 967 36.03 20.27 -19.09
N GLN A 968 36.28 21.56 -19.28
CA GLN A 968 37.61 22.08 -19.62
C GLN A 968 38.62 21.83 -18.50
N GLY A 969 38.22 21.99 -17.24
CA GLY A 969 39.05 21.66 -16.07
C GLY A 969 39.41 20.17 -16.01
N VAL A 970 38.48 19.27 -16.36
CA VAL A 970 38.73 17.83 -16.44
C VAL A 970 39.73 17.50 -17.54
N ARG A 971 39.55 18.02 -18.77
CA ARG A 971 40.49 17.74 -19.86
C ARG A 971 41.87 18.37 -19.63
N GLY A 972 41.90 19.56 -19.03
CA GLY A 972 43.15 20.23 -18.66
C GLY A 972 43.96 19.44 -17.63
N SER A 973 43.29 18.86 -16.63
CA SER A 973 43.94 17.96 -15.66
C SER A 973 44.38 16.63 -16.28
N GLN A 974 43.61 16.06 -17.21
CA GLN A 974 43.99 14.83 -17.94
C GLN A 974 45.18 15.04 -18.88
N ALA A 975 45.24 16.17 -19.57
CA ALA A 975 46.34 16.51 -20.47
C ALA A 975 47.63 16.88 -19.72
N GLN A 976 47.52 17.43 -18.52
CA GLN A 976 48.64 17.84 -17.68
C GLN A 976 48.47 17.33 -16.23
N PRO A 977 48.59 16.00 -16.01
CA PRO A 977 48.25 15.37 -14.74
C PRO A 977 49.17 15.77 -13.59
N ASP A 978 50.40 16.20 -13.88
CA ASP A 978 51.36 16.62 -12.86
C ASP A 978 51.37 18.14 -12.64
N SER A 979 50.58 18.91 -13.39
CA SER A 979 50.52 20.38 -13.27
C SER A 979 49.61 20.83 -12.12
N PRO A 980 50.15 21.52 -11.08
CA PRO A 980 49.33 22.01 -9.98
C PRO A 980 48.30 23.06 -10.41
N SER A 981 48.58 23.84 -11.46
CA SER A 981 47.66 24.87 -11.95
C SER A 981 46.43 24.26 -12.63
N ALA A 982 46.59 23.18 -13.40
CA ALA A 982 45.49 22.46 -14.02
C ALA A 982 44.58 21.78 -12.97
N GLN A 983 45.19 21.19 -11.93
CA GLN A 983 44.46 20.59 -10.81
C GLN A 983 43.69 21.63 -9.98
N LEU A 984 44.30 22.79 -9.70
CA LEU A 984 43.64 23.89 -8.99
C LEU A 984 42.49 24.50 -9.80
N ALA A 985 42.64 24.58 -11.13
CA ALA A 985 41.56 25.02 -12.02
C ALA A 985 40.35 24.09 -11.97
N LEU A 986 40.57 22.75 -11.95
CA LEU A 986 39.49 21.78 -11.77
C LEU A 986 38.79 21.94 -10.40
N ILE A 987 39.54 22.17 -9.33
CA ILE A 987 38.97 22.39 -7.99
C ILE A 987 38.12 23.65 -7.97
N ALA A 988 38.62 24.76 -8.53
CA ALA A 988 37.89 26.02 -8.61
C ALA A 988 36.60 25.88 -9.44
N ALA A 989 36.68 25.25 -10.61
CA ALA A 989 35.52 24.98 -11.46
C ALA A 989 34.47 24.10 -10.75
N SER A 990 34.91 23.09 -10.00
CA SER A 990 34.03 22.23 -9.20
C SER A 990 33.33 22.99 -8.08
N GLN A 991 34.02 23.91 -7.41
CA GLN A 991 33.44 24.77 -6.37
C GLN A 991 32.41 25.75 -6.95
N SER A 992 32.72 26.41 -8.06
CA SER A 992 31.79 27.29 -8.76
C SER A 992 30.54 26.55 -9.23
N PHE A 993 30.71 25.32 -9.76
CA PHE A 993 29.59 24.47 -10.15
C PHE A 993 28.70 24.09 -8.96
N LEU A 994 29.28 23.74 -7.81
CA LEU A 994 28.53 23.43 -6.59
C LEU A 994 27.74 24.64 -6.07
N GLN A 995 28.30 25.84 -6.17
CA GLN A 995 27.62 27.07 -5.76
C GLN A 995 26.43 27.39 -6.68
N ALA A 996 26.58 27.21 -8.00
CA ALA A 996 25.49 27.36 -8.96
C ALA A 996 24.41 26.26 -8.83
N ARG A 997 24.78 25.06 -8.32
CA ARG A 997 23.89 23.91 -8.10
C ARG A 997 22.97 24.06 -6.90
N HIS A 998 23.31 24.86 -5.89
CA HIS A 998 22.59 24.93 -4.61
C HIS A 998 21.04 25.16 -4.68
N PRO A 999 20.47 25.84 -5.70
CA PRO A 999 19.00 25.94 -5.87
C PRO A 999 18.34 24.79 -6.66
N LEU A 1000 19.09 23.92 -7.35
CA LEU A 1000 18.54 22.88 -8.26
C LEU A 1000 17.94 21.65 -7.55
N PRO A 1001 18.56 21.02 -6.54
CA PRO A 1001 17.96 19.86 -5.85
C PRO A 1001 16.64 20.20 -5.13
N ILE A 1002 16.54 21.42 -4.59
CA ILE A 1002 15.35 21.93 -3.88
C ILE A 1002 14.22 22.30 -4.88
N SER A 1003 14.58 22.70 -6.10
CA SER A 1003 13.63 22.98 -7.19
C SER A 1003 13.30 21.77 -8.07
N GLN A 1004 14.09 20.69 -8.02
CA GLN A 1004 13.79 19.39 -8.66
C GLN A 1004 12.78 18.56 -7.86
N THR A 1005 12.71 18.72 -6.55
CA THR A 1005 11.80 17.96 -5.65
C THR A 1005 10.45 18.62 -5.45
N ARG A 1006 10.37 19.96 -5.51
CA ARG A 1006 9.10 20.73 -5.43
C ARG A 1006 8.06 20.51 -6.56
N PRO A 1007 8.42 20.15 -7.81
CA PRO A 1007 7.46 19.89 -8.89
C PRO A 1007 6.80 18.52 -8.80
N PHE A 1008 7.35 17.58 -8.01
CA PHE A 1008 6.71 16.30 -7.74
C PHE A 1008 5.67 16.50 -6.62
N PRO A 1009 4.38 16.20 -6.84
CA PRO A 1009 3.41 16.23 -5.76
C PRO A 1009 3.81 15.19 -4.69
N PRO A 1010 3.62 15.49 -3.39
CA PRO A 1010 3.82 14.48 -2.35
C PRO A 1010 2.80 13.36 -2.58
N PHE A 1011 3.29 12.17 -2.89
CA PHE A 1011 2.49 10.94 -2.83
C PHE A 1011 2.40 10.43 -1.40
#